data_AF-A0A1I0CT96-F1
#
_entry.id   AF-A0A1I0CT96-F1
#
_cell.length_a   1.000
_cell.length_b   1.000
_cell.length_c   1.000
_cell.angle_alpha   90.00
_cell.angle_beta   90.00
_cell.angle_gamma   90.00
#
_symmetry.space_group_name_H-M   'P 1'
#
loop_
_entity.id
_entity.type
_entity.pdbx_description
1 polymer ?
#
loop_
_entity_poly.entity_id
_entity_poly.type
_entity_poly.pdbx_seq_one_letter_code
_entity_poly.pdbx_strand_id
1 'polypeptide(L)'
;MRPLLLHLDHFGSFRDPVTVDFSDTDYFALVGPTGAGKSTIIDAVCFALYGTVPRWGREGAVAHALAPSVAAGKVAMVFDSDGRRYGVVRAMVRDAKGAVRTKEARLDELDPAAPLEQAFEAVVKPLAEGEGVTPEAQRVTGLEYRFFTQCVVLPQGRFAEFLHAAPRERQDLLVQLLDADVYELIRQRAAREEDSARQEASFARDQLAKLSGASEEAERELAERMEALRRLSDAIGADLDLLRAREGDIRRAEQERAAVAERQAVLARLAMPEAVPTLASARRAAAEAVETLAREVATLEADEHEAFEALAALGDRGAPRAELAALDARERLAADAARTRAEAEAAVAGLAGLAAAAETAEQAAGAAEEGRERLRDAHAAAHLVHRLAVGEPCPVCHHPVAELPLHRSPADMRTADRALAQAREQAQRARAAHAKAETSASLLARQAEGLESQLAALPAPGDRAELEARLAEIAKADAVAGEARAAVRAARGRLQRARDHAGQVEHQTASAWQALESARDRLLVSGGRLDPVQEESSGDAPPPLVRDDLHRAWEKLLAWRDRAAEAARAALAARERQLAEARDRLAADRRRLAERLAEHGVVPPRDASPDQLGAAVAGALARAESDLDRLREERRRAADLEQRVAMKEHEAKVAHELALRLRANAFERWLCAEALAVLVATASETLRELSDGQYELALADRTGDIEVIDHAEAGLRRSARTLSGGETFQAALALALALSGAVAKSLDSIFLDEGFGTLDPATLDTVATTLERLAAGQDRMIGLVTHVPALAERVPVRFEVSRDGKGSHVRKSGIAL
;
A
#
# COMPACT_ATOMS: atom_id res chain seq x y z
N MET A 1 71.49 -33.87 42.20
CA MET A 1 72.46 -34.12 41.12
C MET A 1 73.50 -35.13 41.59
N ARG A 2 73.40 -36.36 41.09
CA ARG A 2 74.30 -37.50 41.33
C ARG A 2 74.79 -38.04 39.99
N PRO A 3 76.08 -37.93 39.65
CA PRO A 3 76.61 -38.51 38.43
C PRO A 3 76.64 -40.04 38.53
N LEU A 4 76.24 -40.73 37.47
CA LEU A 4 76.18 -42.19 37.40
C LEU A 4 77.22 -42.75 36.44
N LEU A 5 77.34 -42.14 35.26
CA LEU A 5 78.25 -42.59 34.21
C LEU A 5 78.88 -41.39 33.53
N LEU A 6 80.20 -41.40 33.36
CA LEU A 6 80.94 -40.35 32.68
C LEU A 6 81.82 -40.95 31.59
N HIS A 7 81.57 -40.56 30.35
CA HIS A 7 82.33 -40.99 29.18
C HIS A 7 83.18 -39.82 28.66
N LEU A 8 84.49 -40.06 28.54
CA LEU A 8 85.47 -39.13 28.02
C LEU A 8 86.11 -39.74 26.77
N ASP A 9 85.99 -39.06 25.65
CA ASP A 9 86.62 -39.41 24.39
C ASP A 9 87.50 -38.24 23.93
N HIS A 10 88.81 -38.45 23.97
CA HIS A 10 89.85 -37.46 23.68
C HIS A 10 89.71 -36.11 24.43
N PHE A 11 89.34 -36.14 25.72
CA PHE A 11 89.16 -34.94 26.54
C PHE A 11 90.38 -34.66 27.45
N GLY A 12 90.98 -33.49 27.29
CA GLY A 12 92.08 -33.01 28.14
C GLY A 12 93.30 -33.95 28.12
N SER A 13 93.57 -34.60 29.25
CA SER A 13 94.69 -35.53 29.43
C SER A 13 94.37 -36.97 28.99
N PHE A 14 93.09 -37.32 28.85
CA PHE A 14 92.62 -38.61 28.35
C PHE A 14 92.63 -38.61 26.82
N ARG A 15 93.46 -39.47 26.21
CA ARG A 15 93.61 -39.54 24.75
C ARG A 15 92.88 -40.72 24.12
N ASP A 16 92.65 -41.79 24.88
CA ASP A 16 91.83 -42.93 24.46
C ASP A 16 90.43 -42.81 25.11
N PRO A 17 89.38 -43.40 24.53
CA PRO A 17 88.04 -43.42 25.12
C PRO A 17 88.03 -44.11 26.49
N VAL A 18 87.46 -43.44 27.48
CA VAL A 18 87.38 -43.90 28.87
C VAL A 18 85.96 -43.70 29.39
N THR A 19 85.45 -44.69 30.11
CA THR A 19 84.19 -44.60 30.84
C THR A 19 84.46 -44.79 32.34
N VAL A 20 83.95 -43.87 33.14
CA VAL A 20 83.98 -43.92 34.61
C VAL A 20 82.57 -44.18 35.09
N ASP A 21 82.38 -45.29 35.80
CA ASP A 21 81.11 -45.72 36.38
C ASP A 21 81.08 -45.41 37.88
N PHE A 22 80.18 -44.51 38.26
CA PHE A 22 79.93 -44.03 39.62
C PHE A 22 78.65 -44.62 40.24
N SER A 23 77.93 -45.50 39.52
CA SER A 23 76.59 -45.94 39.90
C SER A 23 76.52 -46.68 41.24
N ASP A 24 77.58 -47.41 41.58
CA ASP A 24 77.77 -48.21 42.79
C ASP A 24 78.74 -47.55 43.79
N THR A 25 78.94 -46.23 43.71
CA THR A 25 79.90 -45.52 44.56
C THR A 25 79.26 -44.36 45.32
N ASP A 26 79.13 -44.49 46.64
CA ASP A 26 78.74 -43.37 47.52
C ASP A 26 79.96 -42.67 48.11
N TYR A 27 81.07 -43.38 48.32
CA TYR A 27 82.34 -42.81 48.80
C TYR A 27 83.50 -43.30 47.95
N PHE A 28 84.15 -42.41 47.20
CA PHE A 28 85.26 -42.79 46.33
C PHE A 28 86.40 -41.79 46.31
N ALA A 29 87.59 -42.27 45.93
CA ALA A 29 88.77 -41.43 45.76
C ALA A 29 89.34 -41.54 44.34
N LEU A 30 89.62 -40.41 43.70
CA LEU A 30 90.48 -40.33 42.52
C LEU A 30 91.93 -40.26 43.01
N VAL A 31 92.73 -41.30 42.73
CA VAL A 31 94.09 -41.48 43.28
C VAL A 31 95.11 -41.57 42.15
N GLY A 32 96.27 -40.91 42.29
CA GLY A 32 97.31 -40.92 41.26
C GLY A 32 98.31 -39.78 41.42
N PRO A 33 99.50 -39.85 40.78
CA PRO A 33 100.52 -38.82 40.91
C PRO A 33 100.02 -37.46 40.38
N THR A 34 100.64 -36.38 40.84
CA THR A 34 100.32 -35.02 40.38
C THR A 34 100.50 -34.93 38.87
N GLY A 35 99.49 -34.40 38.16
CA GLY A 35 99.50 -34.33 36.70
C GLY A 35 99.11 -35.62 35.96
N ALA A 36 98.63 -36.65 36.66
CA ALA A 36 98.11 -37.88 36.07
C ALA A 36 96.75 -37.72 35.37
N GLY A 37 96.00 -36.64 35.63
CA GLY A 37 94.69 -36.38 35.01
C GLY A 37 93.48 -36.47 35.94
N LYS A 38 93.67 -36.58 37.27
CA LYS A 38 92.57 -36.70 38.26
C LYS A 38 91.54 -35.58 38.14
N SER A 39 91.96 -34.32 38.22
CA SER A 39 91.06 -33.18 38.05
C SER A 39 90.41 -33.15 36.67
N THR A 40 91.01 -33.75 35.63
CA THR A 40 90.37 -33.86 34.30
C THR A 40 89.06 -34.64 34.30
N ILE A 41 88.88 -35.59 35.22
CA ILE A 41 87.60 -36.29 35.41
C ILE A 41 86.54 -35.30 35.96
N ILE A 42 86.90 -34.51 36.97
CA ILE A 42 86.01 -33.50 37.57
C ILE A 42 85.68 -32.38 36.57
N ASP A 43 86.68 -31.92 35.83
CA ASP A 43 86.49 -30.94 34.77
C ASP A 43 85.59 -31.47 33.66
N ALA A 44 85.59 -32.79 33.38
CA ALA A 44 84.67 -33.38 32.42
C ALA A 44 83.22 -33.35 32.93
N VAL A 45 82.97 -33.54 34.23
CA VAL A 45 81.64 -33.35 34.84
C VAL A 45 81.17 -31.90 34.67
N CYS A 46 82.01 -30.92 35.05
CA CYS A 46 81.71 -29.50 34.86
C CYS A 46 81.47 -29.13 33.39
N PHE A 47 82.32 -29.66 32.50
CA PHE A 47 82.21 -29.43 31.07
C PHE A 47 80.91 -30.02 30.51
N ALA A 48 80.56 -31.25 30.90
CA ALA A 48 79.35 -31.91 30.44
C ALA A 48 78.12 -31.05 30.76
N LEU A 49 77.97 -30.60 32.02
CA LEU A 49 76.82 -29.80 32.45
C LEU A 49 76.85 -28.38 31.85
N TYR A 50 77.95 -27.65 32.01
CA TYR A 50 77.97 -26.20 31.79
C TYR A 50 78.74 -25.75 30.55
N GLY A 51 79.47 -26.66 29.88
CA GLY A 51 80.26 -26.36 28.69
C GLY A 51 81.57 -25.63 28.99
N THR A 52 81.96 -25.54 30.26
CA THR A 52 83.15 -24.84 30.74
C THR A 52 83.72 -25.56 31.95
N VAL A 53 84.97 -25.27 32.30
CA VAL A 53 85.64 -25.89 33.45
C VAL A 53 86.35 -24.83 34.31
N PRO A 54 86.53 -25.07 35.62
CA PRO A 54 87.10 -24.06 36.53
C PRO A 54 88.50 -23.59 36.15
N ARG A 55 89.36 -24.51 35.70
CA ARG A 55 90.80 -24.24 35.45
C ARG A 55 91.11 -23.48 34.16
N TRP A 56 90.15 -23.28 33.26
CA TRP A 56 90.39 -22.58 31.99
C TRP A 56 90.32 -21.04 32.11
N GLY A 57 90.08 -20.52 33.32
CA GLY A 57 90.18 -19.09 33.65
C GLY A 57 89.06 -18.20 33.13
N ARG A 58 88.41 -18.56 32.01
CA ARG A 58 87.26 -17.85 31.45
C ARG A 58 86.14 -18.83 31.11
N GLU A 59 84.91 -18.48 31.49
CA GLU A 59 83.72 -19.24 31.11
C GLU A 59 83.57 -19.34 29.59
N GLY A 60 83.29 -20.55 29.11
CA GLY A 60 83.12 -20.85 27.69
C GLY A 60 84.44 -20.99 26.90
N ALA A 61 85.60 -20.90 27.56
CA ALA A 61 86.86 -21.30 26.94
C ALA A 61 86.81 -22.82 26.65
N VAL A 62 87.15 -23.25 25.44
CA VAL A 62 87.22 -24.70 25.10
C VAL A 62 88.52 -25.08 24.39
N ALA A 63 89.45 -24.13 24.27
CA ALA A 63 90.71 -24.30 23.54
C ALA A 63 91.58 -25.45 24.08
N HIS A 64 91.46 -25.74 25.38
CA HIS A 64 92.24 -26.76 26.08
C HIS A 64 91.50 -28.09 26.23
N ALA A 65 90.31 -28.22 25.64
CA ALA A 65 89.47 -29.40 25.79
C ALA A 65 89.95 -30.59 24.95
N LEU A 66 90.61 -30.34 23.82
CA LEU A 66 91.22 -31.36 22.95
C LEU A 66 92.75 -31.26 22.99
N ALA A 67 93.43 -32.40 23.05
CA ALA A 67 94.88 -32.47 22.86
C ALA A 67 95.29 -31.93 21.47
N PRO A 68 96.49 -31.34 21.30
CA PRO A 68 96.92 -30.74 20.04
C PRO A 68 96.89 -31.70 18.83
N SER A 69 97.09 -33.00 19.06
CA SER A 69 97.12 -34.04 18.03
C SER A 69 95.75 -34.60 17.65
N VAL A 70 94.66 -34.11 18.26
CA VAL A 70 93.32 -34.67 18.09
C VAL A 70 92.40 -33.68 17.36
N ALA A 71 91.63 -34.21 16.40
CA ALA A 71 90.69 -33.44 15.58
C ALA A 71 89.28 -33.34 16.17
N ALA A 72 88.82 -34.32 16.95
CA ALA A 72 87.50 -34.31 17.58
C ALA A 72 87.51 -35.13 18.88
N GLY A 73 86.58 -34.83 19.78
CA GLY A 73 86.38 -35.56 21.04
C GLY A 73 84.97 -35.34 21.58
N LYS A 74 84.59 -36.11 22.59
CA LYS A 74 83.24 -36.13 23.15
C LYS A 74 83.29 -36.32 24.66
N VAL A 75 82.46 -35.58 25.38
CA VAL A 75 82.16 -35.84 26.80
C VAL A 75 80.68 -36.12 26.90
N ALA A 76 80.32 -37.22 27.55
CA ALA A 76 78.94 -37.57 27.81
C ALA A 76 78.77 -38.00 29.27
N MET A 77 77.68 -37.60 29.90
CA MET A 77 77.42 -37.93 31.30
C MET A 77 75.95 -38.29 31.51
N VAL A 78 75.70 -39.33 32.30
CA VAL A 78 74.39 -39.70 32.85
C VAL A 78 74.37 -39.32 34.33
N PHE A 79 73.33 -38.63 34.77
CA PHE A 79 73.17 -38.22 36.17
C PHE A 79 71.71 -38.19 36.58
N ASP A 80 71.45 -38.37 37.87
CA ASP A 80 70.11 -38.24 38.46
C ASP A 80 69.98 -36.87 39.18
N SER A 81 68.82 -36.22 39.09
CA SER A 81 68.49 -34.97 39.80
C SER A 81 66.98 -34.93 40.09
N ASP A 82 66.59 -34.61 41.33
CA ASP A 82 65.17 -34.57 41.77
C ASP A 82 64.38 -35.84 41.37
N GLY A 83 65.00 -37.02 41.54
CA GLY A 83 64.40 -38.32 41.24
C GLY A 83 64.25 -38.65 39.75
N ARG A 84 64.81 -37.86 38.84
CA ARG A 84 64.78 -38.07 37.38
C ARG A 84 66.18 -38.30 36.81
N ARG A 85 66.28 -39.05 35.72
CA ARG A 85 67.54 -39.36 35.04
C ARG A 85 67.74 -38.50 33.81
N TYR A 86 68.95 -37.97 33.65
CA TYR A 86 69.33 -37.07 32.57
C TYR A 86 70.61 -37.54 31.87
N GLY A 87 70.68 -37.30 30.58
CA GLY A 87 71.84 -37.54 29.73
C GLY A 87 72.29 -36.25 29.09
N VAL A 88 73.55 -35.86 29.32
CA VAL A 88 74.15 -34.69 28.68
C VAL A 88 75.31 -35.12 27.80
N VAL A 89 75.38 -34.57 26.58
CA VAL A 89 76.43 -34.88 25.61
C VAL A 89 76.99 -33.58 25.05
N ARG A 90 78.31 -33.46 25.02
CA ARG A 90 79.04 -32.38 24.34
C ARG A 90 80.15 -32.93 23.47
N ALA A 91 80.05 -32.71 22.16
CA ALA A 91 81.08 -33.08 21.19
C ALA A 91 81.86 -31.83 20.75
N MET A 92 83.16 -31.97 20.60
CA MET A 92 84.08 -30.89 20.23
C MET A 92 84.82 -31.25 18.95
N VAL A 93 85.15 -30.25 18.15
CA VAL A 93 85.91 -30.40 16.92
C VAL A 93 86.95 -29.30 16.81
N ARG A 94 88.11 -29.62 16.23
CA ARG A 94 89.13 -28.66 15.83
C ARG A 94 88.85 -28.22 14.41
N ASP A 95 88.66 -26.92 14.21
CA ASP A 95 88.47 -26.36 12.88
C ASP A 95 89.78 -26.36 12.07
N ALA A 96 89.68 -26.08 10.76
CA ALA A 96 90.83 -26.04 9.85
C ALA A 96 91.89 -24.98 10.23
N LYS A 97 91.56 -24.02 11.10
CA LYS A 97 92.47 -22.99 11.62
C LYS A 97 93.11 -23.39 12.96
N GLY A 98 92.82 -24.60 13.44
CA GLY A 98 93.36 -25.15 14.67
C GLY A 98 92.59 -24.78 15.95
N ALA A 99 91.47 -24.05 15.86
CA ALA A 99 90.68 -23.65 17.02
C ALA A 99 89.65 -24.75 17.40
N VAL A 100 89.54 -25.05 18.70
CA VAL A 100 88.56 -26.01 19.22
C VAL A 100 87.23 -25.31 19.42
N ARG A 101 86.12 -25.96 19.03
CA ARG A 101 84.75 -25.49 19.25
C ARG A 101 83.83 -26.65 19.62
N THR A 102 82.75 -26.36 20.33
CA THR A 102 81.67 -27.32 20.58
C THR A 102 80.86 -27.49 19.28
N LYS A 103 80.87 -28.71 18.72
CA LYS A 103 80.13 -29.07 17.50
C LYS A 103 78.69 -29.44 17.81
N GLU A 104 78.47 -30.15 18.91
CA GLU A 104 77.16 -30.65 19.34
C GLU A 104 77.08 -30.52 20.86
N ALA A 105 75.93 -30.07 21.35
CA ALA A 105 75.55 -30.14 22.75
C ALA A 105 74.07 -30.53 22.82
N ARG A 106 73.72 -31.50 23.66
CA ARG A 106 72.33 -31.87 23.94
C ARG A 106 72.15 -32.33 25.37
N LEU A 107 70.93 -32.12 25.89
CA LEU A 107 70.48 -32.59 27.19
C LEU A 107 69.10 -33.25 27.03
N ASP A 108 69.02 -34.49 27.51
CA ASP A 108 67.87 -35.37 27.35
C ASP A 108 67.40 -35.89 28.72
N GLU A 109 66.09 -36.01 28.92
CA GLU A 109 65.51 -36.82 30.01
C GLU A 109 65.49 -38.28 29.56
N LEU A 110 66.05 -39.17 30.38
CA LEU A 110 66.25 -40.59 30.07
C LEU A 110 65.35 -41.45 30.94
N ASP A 111 65.06 -42.67 30.50
CA ASP A 111 64.31 -43.65 31.29
C ASP A 111 65.19 -44.16 32.45
N PRO A 112 64.82 -43.93 33.72
CA PRO A 112 65.57 -44.42 34.87
C PRO A 112 65.59 -45.96 34.96
N ALA A 113 64.67 -46.67 34.30
CA ALA A 113 64.62 -48.13 34.28
C ALA A 113 65.59 -48.76 33.26
N ALA A 114 66.14 -47.99 32.32
CA ALA A 114 67.07 -48.50 31.33
C ALA A 114 68.45 -48.82 31.96
N PRO A 115 69.13 -49.91 31.53
CA PRO A 115 70.51 -50.18 31.91
C PRO A 115 71.43 -49.00 31.54
N LEU A 116 72.36 -48.63 32.43
CA LEU A 116 73.20 -47.42 32.25
C LEU A 116 74.01 -47.42 30.95
N GLU A 117 74.44 -48.58 30.48
CA GLU A 117 75.18 -48.76 29.22
C GLU A 117 74.37 -48.32 27.99
N GLN A 118 73.03 -48.40 28.06
CA GLN A 118 72.09 -48.07 27.00
C GLN A 118 71.30 -46.78 27.30
N ALA A 119 71.65 -46.05 28.37
CA ALA A 119 70.88 -44.92 28.85
C ALA A 119 70.69 -43.83 27.79
N PHE A 120 71.70 -43.55 26.96
CA PHE A 120 71.61 -42.57 25.87
C PHE A 120 70.72 -42.99 24.69
N GLU A 121 70.30 -44.25 24.62
CA GLU A 121 69.34 -44.78 23.62
C GLU A 121 67.90 -44.71 24.15
N ALA A 122 67.72 -44.70 25.47
CA ALA A 122 66.44 -44.65 26.16
C ALA A 122 65.98 -43.21 26.49
N VAL A 123 65.95 -42.34 25.47
CA VAL A 123 65.49 -40.95 25.63
C VAL A 123 63.98 -40.90 25.78
N VAL A 124 63.50 -40.36 26.91
CA VAL A 124 62.08 -40.06 27.16
C VAL A 124 61.69 -38.77 26.47
N LYS A 125 62.51 -37.72 26.63
CA LYS A 125 62.22 -36.39 26.08
C LYS A 125 63.51 -35.58 25.87
N PRO A 126 63.72 -34.96 24.68
CA PRO A 126 64.78 -33.97 24.50
C PRO A 126 64.42 -32.68 25.26
N LEU A 127 65.37 -32.14 26.02
CA LEU A 127 65.16 -30.92 26.84
C LEU A 127 65.79 -29.69 26.20
N ALA A 128 67.03 -29.80 25.70
CA ALA A 128 67.72 -28.69 25.06
C ALA A 128 68.83 -29.14 24.10
N GLU A 129 69.13 -28.28 23.12
CA GLU A 129 70.23 -28.45 22.15
C GLU A 129 71.03 -27.14 21.98
N GLY A 130 72.29 -27.26 21.57
CA GLY A 130 73.16 -26.12 21.28
C GLY A 130 73.43 -25.23 22.50
N GLU A 131 73.22 -23.92 22.36
CA GLU A 131 73.44 -22.94 23.44
C GLU A 131 72.40 -23.06 24.56
N GLY A 132 71.23 -23.65 24.31
CA GLY A 132 70.16 -23.85 25.29
C GLY A 132 70.46 -24.92 26.35
N VAL A 133 71.48 -25.76 26.11
CA VAL A 133 71.85 -26.86 27.03
C VAL A 133 72.32 -26.34 28.38
N THR A 134 73.09 -25.25 28.41
CA THR A 134 73.62 -24.71 29.67
C THR A 134 72.51 -24.11 30.56
N PRO A 135 71.60 -23.24 30.06
CA PRO A 135 70.44 -22.78 30.83
C PRO A 135 69.54 -23.92 31.33
N GLU A 136 69.29 -24.92 30.49
CA GLU A 136 68.44 -26.05 30.88
C GLU A 136 69.14 -26.96 31.89
N ALA A 137 70.46 -27.17 31.77
CA ALA A 137 71.25 -27.85 32.78
C ALA A 137 71.20 -27.12 34.12
N GLN A 138 71.29 -25.78 34.14
CA GLN A 138 71.13 -24.97 35.35
C GLN A 138 69.74 -25.15 35.98
N ARG A 139 68.68 -25.20 35.16
CA ARG A 139 67.31 -25.44 35.61
C ARG A 139 67.14 -26.83 36.22
N VAL A 140 67.74 -27.85 35.62
CA VAL A 140 67.64 -29.26 36.06
C VAL A 140 68.51 -29.55 37.28
N THR A 141 69.69 -28.94 37.40
CA THR A 141 70.55 -29.09 38.58
C THR A 141 70.16 -28.12 39.70
N GLY A 142 69.34 -27.11 39.42
CA GLY A 142 68.95 -26.06 40.36
C GLY A 142 70.07 -25.08 40.70
N LEU A 143 71.20 -25.12 39.97
CA LEU A 143 72.38 -24.29 40.24
C LEU A 143 73.00 -23.69 38.99
N GLU A 144 73.26 -22.39 39.05
CA GLU A 144 74.18 -21.72 38.14
C GLU A 144 75.60 -22.28 38.25
N TYR A 145 76.37 -22.18 37.16
CA TYR A 145 77.73 -22.72 37.09
C TYR A 145 78.64 -22.21 38.23
N ARG A 146 78.62 -20.90 38.51
CA ARG A 146 79.43 -20.30 39.58
C ARG A 146 79.15 -20.94 40.94
N PHE A 147 77.88 -21.23 41.24
CA PHE A 147 77.46 -21.82 42.50
C PHE A 147 77.70 -23.33 42.52
N PHE A 148 77.56 -24.01 41.39
CA PHE A 148 77.96 -25.41 41.25
C PHE A 148 79.44 -25.61 41.61
N THR A 149 80.32 -24.71 41.17
CA THR A 149 81.76 -24.71 41.51
C THR A 149 82.10 -24.20 42.92
N GLN A 150 81.08 -23.80 43.69
CA GLN A 150 81.22 -23.39 45.09
C GLN A 150 80.59 -24.39 46.06
N CYS A 151 79.63 -25.19 45.60
CA CYS A 151 78.81 -26.07 46.46
C CYS A 151 79.00 -27.57 46.15
N VAL A 152 79.24 -27.92 44.88
CA VAL A 152 79.26 -29.32 44.41
C VAL A 152 80.66 -29.75 44.02
N VAL A 153 81.37 -28.93 43.25
CA VAL A 153 82.76 -29.17 42.89
C VAL A 153 83.58 -28.09 43.56
N LEU A 154 84.46 -28.45 44.49
CA LEU A 154 85.39 -27.52 45.11
C LEU A 154 86.77 -27.64 44.45
N PRO A 155 87.09 -26.79 43.46
CA PRO A 155 88.38 -26.85 42.76
C PRO A 155 89.52 -26.28 43.61
N GLN A 156 90.73 -26.75 43.33
CA GLN A 156 91.96 -26.33 44.01
C GLN A 156 92.07 -24.80 44.11
N GLY A 157 92.22 -24.29 45.34
CA GLY A 157 92.47 -22.86 45.62
C GLY A 157 91.24 -21.95 45.67
N ARG A 158 90.01 -22.48 45.53
CA ARG A 158 88.75 -21.69 45.59
C ARG A 158 87.80 -22.07 46.74
N PHE A 159 88.24 -22.93 47.65
CA PHE A 159 87.46 -23.44 48.78
C PHE A 159 86.84 -22.34 49.67
N ALA A 160 87.50 -21.18 49.81
CA ALA A 160 87.07 -20.10 50.70
C ALA A 160 86.11 -19.08 50.05
N GLU A 161 85.74 -19.23 48.77
CA GLU A 161 84.96 -18.21 48.05
C GLU A 161 83.60 -17.94 48.71
N PHE A 162 82.87 -18.97 49.13
CA PHE A 162 81.58 -18.79 49.82
C PHE A 162 81.76 -18.17 51.22
N LEU A 163 82.81 -18.54 51.95
CA LEU A 163 83.18 -17.98 53.25
C LEU A 163 83.53 -16.48 53.17
N HIS A 164 83.95 -16.01 52.00
CA HIS A 164 84.37 -14.62 51.77
C HIS A 164 83.41 -13.79 50.92
N ALA A 165 82.36 -14.40 50.37
CA ALA A 165 81.36 -13.79 49.51
C ALA A 165 80.61 -12.66 50.22
N ALA A 166 80.26 -11.61 49.47
CA ALA A 166 79.52 -10.48 50.02
C ALA A 166 78.11 -10.92 50.48
N PRO A 167 77.49 -10.24 51.48
CA PRO A 167 76.15 -10.60 51.95
C PRO A 167 75.09 -10.71 50.83
N ARG A 168 75.17 -9.87 49.80
CA ARG A 168 74.27 -9.94 48.63
C ARG A 168 74.48 -11.20 47.79
N GLU A 169 75.73 -11.57 47.53
CA GLU A 169 76.08 -12.76 46.74
C GLU A 169 75.66 -14.04 47.48
N ARG A 170 75.81 -14.07 48.81
CA ARG A 170 75.30 -15.15 49.67
C ARG A 170 73.77 -15.19 49.66
N GLN A 171 73.12 -14.02 49.69
CA GLN A 171 71.66 -13.94 49.60
C GLN A 171 71.16 -14.48 48.25
N ASP A 172 71.77 -14.09 47.12
CA ASP A 172 71.37 -14.55 45.79
C ASP A 172 71.52 -16.08 45.67
N LEU A 173 72.59 -16.65 46.22
CA LEU A 173 72.78 -18.10 46.31
C LEU A 173 71.67 -18.76 47.14
N LEU A 174 71.34 -18.22 48.31
CA LEU A 174 70.28 -18.77 49.16
C LEU A 174 68.89 -18.65 48.51
N VAL A 175 68.60 -17.57 47.77
CA VAL A 175 67.34 -17.45 47.00
C VAL A 175 67.22 -18.58 45.98
N GLN A 176 68.29 -18.89 45.24
CA GLN A 176 68.30 -19.97 44.26
C GLN A 176 68.20 -21.35 44.90
N LEU A 177 68.87 -21.56 46.03
CA LEU A 177 68.84 -22.83 46.76
C LEU A 177 67.50 -23.12 47.42
N LEU A 178 66.76 -22.09 47.81
CA LEU A 178 65.47 -22.20 48.50
C LEU A 178 64.26 -22.06 47.56
N ASP A 179 64.47 -21.88 46.25
CA ASP A 179 63.41 -21.66 45.25
C ASP A 179 62.47 -20.49 45.65
N ALA A 180 63.05 -19.44 46.23
CA ALA A 180 62.29 -18.34 46.84
C ALA A 180 61.80 -17.28 45.81
N ASP A 181 62.14 -17.43 44.54
CA ASP A 181 61.66 -16.62 43.42
C ASP A 181 60.15 -16.76 43.15
N VAL A 182 59.52 -17.83 43.67
CA VAL A 182 58.06 -18.02 43.64
C VAL A 182 57.29 -16.85 44.27
N TYR A 183 57.85 -16.18 45.29
CA TYR A 183 57.18 -15.08 45.97
C TYR A 183 57.11 -13.81 45.10
N GLU A 184 58.13 -13.57 44.29
CA GLU A 184 58.12 -12.52 43.28
C GLU A 184 57.09 -12.79 42.18
N LEU A 185 56.91 -14.06 41.77
CA LEU A 185 55.84 -14.45 40.83
C LEU A 185 54.44 -14.21 41.42
N ILE A 186 54.22 -14.57 42.68
CA ILE A 186 52.95 -14.30 43.38
C ILE A 186 52.68 -12.79 43.44
N ARG A 187 53.69 -11.99 43.76
CA ARG A 187 53.60 -10.52 43.80
C ARG A 187 53.18 -9.94 42.45
N GLN A 188 53.80 -10.39 41.36
CA GLN A 188 53.47 -9.94 40.01
C GLN A 188 52.04 -10.31 39.63
N ARG A 189 51.59 -11.51 39.99
CA ARG A 189 50.22 -11.94 39.76
C ARG A 189 49.21 -11.10 40.54
N ALA A 190 49.46 -10.87 41.83
CA ALA A 190 48.61 -10.03 42.67
C ALA A 190 48.47 -8.61 42.11
N ALA A 191 49.56 -8.01 41.60
CA ALA A 191 49.49 -6.70 40.96
C ALA A 191 48.62 -6.69 39.70
N ARG A 192 48.68 -7.74 38.87
CA ARG A 192 47.80 -7.86 37.68
C ARG A 192 46.33 -8.05 38.08
N GLU A 193 46.07 -8.82 39.13
CA GLU A 193 44.72 -9.03 39.66
C GLU A 193 44.13 -7.73 40.25
N GLU A 194 44.94 -6.92 40.95
CA GLU A 194 44.57 -5.57 41.41
C GLU A 194 44.12 -4.68 40.24
N ASP A 195 44.94 -4.59 39.20
CA ASP A 195 44.66 -3.74 38.03
C ASP A 195 43.38 -4.18 37.30
N SER A 196 43.18 -5.48 37.10
CA SER A 196 41.97 -6.04 36.46
C SER A 196 40.72 -5.72 37.28
N ALA A 197 40.76 -6.01 38.59
CA ALA A 197 39.63 -5.78 39.48
C ALA A 197 39.27 -4.29 39.57
N ARG A 198 40.25 -3.38 39.57
CA ARG A 198 40.01 -1.93 39.52
C ARG A 198 39.33 -1.49 38.22
N GLN A 199 39.77 -2.00 37.07
CA GLN A 199 39.17 -1.65 35.78
C GLN A 199 37.71 -2.14 35.71
N GLU A 200 37.45 -3.38 36.14
CA GLU A 200 36.10 -3.93 36.20
C GLU A 200 35.19 -3.15 37.17
N ALA A 201 35.69 -2.79 38.36
CA ALA A 201 34.95 -1.94 39.30
C ALA A 201 34.63 -0.57 38.69
N SER A 202 35.59 0.07 38.02
CA SER A 202 35.38 1.35 37.35
C SER A 202 34.31 1.25 36.27
N PHE A 203 34.39 0.23 35.41
CA PHE A 203 33.42 0.03 34.34
C PHE A 203 32.00 -0.21 34.89
N ALA A 204 31.87 -1.06 35.92
CA ALA A 204 30.59 -1.28 36.58
C ALA A 204 30.04 0.00 37.23
N ARG A 205 30.92 0.82 37.83
CA ARG A 205 30.55 2.12 38.42
C ARG A 205 30.06 3.12 37.38
N ASP A 206 30.70 3.17 36.21
CA ASP A 206 30.28 4.02 35.09
C ASP A 206 28.93 3.58 34.51
N GLN A 207 28.66 2.27 34.48
CA GLN A 207 27.35 1.75 34.09
C GLN A 207 26.27 2.09 35.12
N LEU A 208 26.59 1.97 36.41
CA LEU A 208 25.69 2.31 37.51
C LEU A 208 25.31 3.81 37.48
N ALA A 209 26.26 4.71 37.20
CA ALA A 209 26.01 6.15 37.11
C ALA A 209 24.94 6.52 36.06
N LYS A 210 24.85 5.74 34.96
CA LYS A 210 23.82 5.92 33.92
C LYS A 210 22.41 5.56 34.38
N LEU A 211 22.28 4.81 35.47
CA LEU A 211 21.01 4.36 36.05
C LEU A 211 20.63 5.18 37.29
N SER A 212 21.28 6.33 37.53
CA SER A 212 21.05 7.18 38.71
C SER A 212 19.61 7.68 38.89
N GLY A 213 18.80 7.69 37.83
CA GLY A 213 17.37 8.03 37.88
C GLY A 213 16.47 6.90 38.40
N ALA A 214 16.97 5.68 38.52
CA ALA A 214 16.22 4.51 38.99
C ALA A 214 16.17 4.44 40.52
N SER A 215 15.43 5.36 41.15
CA SER A 215 15.30 5.45 42.61
C SER A 215 14.03 4.78 43.14
N GLU A 216 14.01 4.48 44.44
CA GLU A 216 12.79 4.05 45.16
C GLU A 216 11.68 5.07 45.12
N GLU A 217 12.03 6.35 45.09
CA GLU A 217 11.09 7.46 45.01
C GLU A 217 10.42 7.49 43.64
N ALA A 218 11.20 7.39 42.56
CA ALA A 218 10.69 7.34 41.20
C ALA A 218 9.78 6.12 40.96
N GLU A 219 10.12 4.95 41.53
CA GLU A 219 9.26 3.76 41.44
C GLU A 219 7.93 3.96 42.17
N ARG A 220 7.96 4.55 43.37
CA ARG A 220 6.76 4.87 44.13
C ARG A 220 5.87 5.86 43.38
N GLU A 221 6.42 6.94 42.83
CA GLU A 221 5.68 7.93 42.05
C GLU A 221 5.00 7.31 40.82
N LEU A 222 5.72 6.48 40.06
CA LEU A 222 5.14 5.79 38.89
C LEU A 222 4.07 4.77 39.30
N ALA A 223 4.27 4.04 40.39
CA ALA A 223 3.29 3.09 40.91
C ALA A 223 2.01 3.79 41.38
N GLU A 224 2.12 4.91 42.10
CA GLU A 224 0.98 5.73 42.52
C GLU A 224 0.23 6.31 41.30
N ARG A 225 0.97 6.79 40.29
CA ARG A 225 0.38 7.28 39.04
C ARG A 225 -0.36 6.18 38.28
N MET A 226 0.23 4.99 38.16
CA MET A 226 -0.41 3.84 37.52
C MET A 226 -1.70 3.47 38.25
N GLU A 227 -1.69 3.42 39.59
CA GLU A 227 -2.88 3.10 40.39
C GLU A 227 -3.96 4.19 40.30
N ALA A 228 -3.57 5.47 40.20
CA ALA A 228 -4.50 6.56 39.92
C ALA A 228 -5.15 6.41 38.53
N LEU A 229 -4.38 6.04 37.50
CA LEU A 229 -4.90 5.78 36.15
C LEU A 229 -5.78 4.54 36.06
N ARG A 230 -5.50 3.48 36.83
CA ARG A 230 -6.38 2.30 36.94
C ARG A 230 -7.74 2.69 37.51
N ARG A 231 -7.74 3.39 38.66
CA ARG A 231 -8.98 3.91 39.27
C ARG A 231 -9.75 4.83 38.33
N LEU A 232 -9.06 5.67 37.56
CA LEU A 232 -9.69 6.50 36.53
C LEU A 232 -10.33 5.64 35.45
N SER A 233 -9.61 4.65 34.89
CA SER A 233 -10.11 3.73 33.87
C SER A 233 -11.39 3.04 34.30
N ASP A 234 -11.46 2.57 35.54
CA ASP A 234 -12.65 1.91 36.09
C ASP A 234 -13.81 2.91 36.27
N ALA A 235 -13.52 4.14 36.68
CA ALA A 235 -14.52 5.17 36.95
C ALA A 235 -15.12 5.79 35.68
N ILE A 236 -14.39 5.88 34.57
CA ILE A 236 -14.86 6.55 33.35
C ILE A 236 -15.91 5.74 32.59
N GLY A 237 -16.07 4.44 32.85
CA GLY A 237 -17.02 3.58 32.12
C GLY A 237 -18.44 4.15 32.09
N ALA A 238 -18.95 4.56 33.25
CA ALA A 238 -20.27 5.18 33.38
C ALA A 238 -20.37 6.54 32.64
N ASP A 239 -19.29 7.33 32.64
CA ASP A 239 -19.25 8.60 31.92
C ASP A 239 -19.28 8.38 30.40
N LEU A 240 -18.56 7.36 29.89
CA LEU A 240 -18.58 7.02 28.47
C LEU A 240 -19.95 6.55 28.00
N ASP A 241 -20.64 5.73 28.80
CA ASP A 241 -21.99 5.27 28.51
C ASP A 241 -23.00 6.42 28.52
N LEU A 242 -22.86 7.36 29.47
CA LEU A 242 -23.66 8.59 29.48
C LEU A 242 -23.45 9.39 28.19
N LEU A 243 -22.21 9.60 27.75
CA LEU A 243 -21.93 10.33 26.51
C LEU A 243 -22.53 9.63 25.28
N ARG A 244 -22.45 8.29 25.19
CA ARG A 244 -23.09 7.51 24.12
C ARG A 244 -24.62 7.69 24.13
N ALA A 245 -25.24 7.69 25.30
CA ALA A 245 -26.66 7.95 25.45
C ALA A 245 -27.03 9.36 24.99
N ARG A 246 -26.26 10.39 25.37
CA ARG A 246 -26.44 11.79 24.91
C ARG A 246 -26.35 11.91 23.38
N GLU A 247 -25.37 11.25 22.76
CA GLU A 247 -25.25 11.20 21.29
C GLU A 247 -26.44 10.47 20.63
N GLY A 248 -27.01 9.47 21.30
CA GLY A 248 -28.27 8.82 20.90
C GLY A 248 -29.47 9.77 20.96
N ASP A 249 -29.61 10.51 22.06
CA ASP A 249 -30.69 11.49 22.27
C ASP A 249 -30.65 12.60 21.22
N ILE A 250 -29.45 13.13 20.90
CA ILE A 250 -29.27 14.13 19.85
C ILE A 250 -29.73 13.59 18.49
N ARG A 251 -29.31 12.38 18.12
CA ARG A 251 -29.72 11.76 16.84
C ARG A 251 -31.25 11.61 16.75
N ARG A 252 -31.90 11.22 17.84
CA ARG A 252 -33.38 11.12 17.90
C ARG A 252 -34.03 12.50 17.75
N ALA A 253 -33.55 13.50 18.48
CA ALA A 253 -34.05 14.87 18.39
C ALA A 253 -33.88 15.47 16.98
N GLU A 254 -32.79 15.15 16.27
CA GLU A 254 -32.58 15.57 14.87
C GLU A 254 -33.61 14.95 13.92
N GLN A 255 -33.92 13.67 14.08
CA GLN A 255 -34.95 12.97 13.30
C GLN A 255 -36.34 13.56 13.57
N GLU A 256 -36.71 13.78 14.83
CA GLU A 256 -37.97 14.40 15.21
C GLU A 256 -38.09 15.83 14.65
N ARG A 257 -37.03 16.64 14.75
CA ARG A 257 -36.98 17.98 14.16
C ARG A 257 -37.17 17.93 12.64
N ALA A 258 -36.51 17.00 11.95
CA ALA A 258 -36.60 16.86 10.50
C ALA A 258 -38.04 16.51 10.05
N ALA A 259 -38.71 15.59 10.76
CA ALA A 259 -40.09 15.23 10.48
C ALA A 259 -41.06 16.42 10.61
N VAL A 260 -40.90 17.24 11.67
CA VAL A 260 -41.72 18.44 11.86
C VAL A 260 -41.43 19.50 10.79
N ALA A 261 -40.16 19.67 10.40
CA ALA A 261 -39.76 20.60 9.34
C ALA A 261 -40.35 20.21 7.97
N GLU A 262 -40.38 18.91 7.65
CA GLU A 262 -41.00 18.40 6.43
C GLU A 262 -42.51 18.69 6.41
N ARG A 263 -43.21 18.42 7.53
CA ARG A 263 -44.64 18.74 7.67
C ARG A 263 -44.92 20.23 7.48
N GLN A 264 -44.10 21.11 8.05
CA GLN A 264 -44.22 22.56 7.86
C GLN A 264 -44.05 22.95 6.38
N ALA A 265 -43.10 22.34 5.67
CA ALA A 265 -42.85 22.63 4.25
C ALA A 265 -44.03 22.20 3.35
N VAL A 266 -44.66 21.07 3.63
CA VAL A 266 -45.86 20.60 2.91
C VAL A 266 -47.02 21.57 3.13
N LEU A 267 -47.27 22.01 4.37
CA LEU A 267 -48.32 22.97 4.70
C LEU A 267 -48.10 24.32 4.00
N ALA A 268 -46.86 24.81 3.93
CA ALA A 268 -46.53 26.09 3.31
C ALA A 268 -46.79 26.13 1.80
N ARG A 269 -46.75 24.98 1.11
CA ARG A 269 -46.96 24.88 -0.34
C ARG A 269 -48.43 24.79 -0.75
N LEU A 270 -49.34 24.54 0.20
CA LEU A 270 -50.77 24.42 -0.09
C LEU A 270 -51.37 25.80 -0.41
N ALA A 271 -51.88 25.99 -1.62
CA ALA A 271 -52.54 27.21 -2.06
C ALA A 271 -53.77 26.90 -2.93
N MET A 272 -54.80 27.75 -2.85
CA MET A 272 -55.99 27.66 -3.69
C MET A 272 -55.68 28.16 -5.11
N PRO A 273 -56.08 27.45 -6.18
CA PRO A 273 -55.95 27.92 -7.54
C PRO A 273 -56.73 29.23 -7.80
N GLU A 274 -56.15 30.16 -8.57
CA GLU A 274 -56.71 31.50 -8.80
C GLU A 274 -58.10 31.52 -9.45
N ALA A 275 -58.46 30.48 -10.21
CA ALA A 275 -59.76 30.39 -10.85
C ALA A 275 -60.91 30.08 -9.88
N VAL A 276 -60.63 29.45 -8.72
CA VAL A 276 -61.66 28.92 -7.81
C VAL A 276 -62.68 29.98 -7.33
N PRO A 277 -62.29 31.20 -6.91
CA PRO A 277 -63.24 32.20 -6.42
C PRO A 277 -64.30 32.64 -7.45
N THR A 278 -64.00 32.57 -8.75
CA THR A 278 -64.89 33.08 -9.81
C THR A 278 -65.62 31.97 -10.58
N LEU A 279 -65.25 30.70 -10.41
CA LEU A 279 -65.85 29.56 -11.12
C LEU A 279 -67.36 29.42 -10.86
N ALA A 280 -67.83 29.65 -9.63
CA ALA A 280 -69.25 29.57 -9.31
C ALA A 280 -70.08 30.62 -10.08
N SER A 281 -69.59 31.87 -10.14
CA SER A 281 -70.21 32.93 -10.94
C SER A 281 -70.11 32.67 -12.44
N ALA A 282 -68.98 32.14 -12.92
CA ALA A 282 -68.78 31.79 -14.33
C ALA A 282 -69.74 30.67 -14.77
N ARG A 283 -69.95 29.65 -13.92
CA ARG A 283 -70.87 28.53 -14.21
C ARG A 283 -72.31 29.03 -14.33
N ARG A 284 -72.73 29.91 -13.42
CA ARG A 284 -74.07 30.52 -13.47
C ARG A 284 -74.26 31.37 -14.72
N ALA A 285 -73.31 32.26 -15.03
CA ALA A 285 -73.39 33.11 -16.20
C ALA A 285 -73.41 32.31 -17.51
N ALA A 286 -72.62 31.24 -17.61
CA ALA A 286 -72.63 30.35 -18.78
C ALA A 286 -73.95 29.59 -18.93
N ALA A 287 -74.55 29.12 -17.84
CA ALA A 287 -75.85 28.46 -17.86
C ALA A 287 -76.98 29.42 -18.27
N GLU A 288 -77.03 30.63 -17.71
CA GLU A 288 -78.01 31.66 -18.05
C GLU A 288 -77.89 32.09 -19.54
N ALA A 289 -76.66 32.16 -20.07
CA ALA A 289 -76.43 32.46 -21.48
C ALA A 289 -76.96 31.35 -22.41
N VAL A 290 -76.73 30.08 -22.07
CA VAL A 290 -77.27 28.94 -22.83
C VAL A 290 -78.79 28.95 -22.81
N GLU A 291 -79.41 29.19 -21.66
CA GLU A 291 -80.87 29.22 -21.53
C GLU A 291 -81.49 30.37 -22.35
N THR A 292 -80.92 31.56 -22.25
CA THR A 292 -81.40 32.76 -22.98
C THR A 292 -81.32 32.55 -24.49
N LEU A 293 -80.17 32.06 -24.99
CA LEU A 293 -79.97 31.82 -26.42
C LEU A 293 -80.80 30.64 -26.93
N ALA A 294 -81.11 29.64 -26.08
CA ALA A 294 -81.99 28.54 -26.45
C ALA A 294 -83.44 29.01 -26.65
N ARG A 295 -83.92 29.92 -25.79
CA ARG A 295 -85.23 30.56 -25.98
C ARG A 295 -85.26 31.41 -27.26
N GLU A 296 -84.20 32.19 -27.52
CA GLU A 296 -84.10 32.99 -28.75
C GLU A 296 -84.16 32.12 -30.02
N VAL A 297 -83.44 30.99 -30.04
CA VAL A 297 -83.50 30.02 -31.14
C VAL A 297 -84.92 29.47 -31.32
N ALA A 298 -85.59 29.07 -30.23
CA ALA A 298 -86.94 28.52 -30.30
C ALA A 298 -87.97 29.52 -30.87
N THR A 299 -87.88 30.81 -30.49
CA THR A 299 -88.74 31.85 -31.05
C THR A 299 -88.51 32.03 -32.55
N LEU A 300 -87.25 32.16 -32.97
CA LEU A 300 -86.93 32.36 -34.39
C LEU A 300 -87.28 31.14 -35.26
N GLU A 301 -87.20 29.93 -34.71
CA GLU A 301 -87.64 28.70 -35.39
C GLU A 301 -89.16 28.68 -35.61
N ALA A 302 -89.94 29.22 -34.67
CA ALA A 302 -91.38 29.39 -34.85
C ALA A 302 -91.68 30.44 -35.94
N ASP A 303 -90.96 31.58 -35.94
CA ASP A 303 -91.10 32.62 -36.97
C ASP A 303 -90.73 32.09 -38.38
N GLU A 304 -89.66 31.28 -38.49
CA GLU A 304 -89.29 30.60 -39.74
C GLU A 304 -90.42 29.67 -40.21
N HIS A 305 -90.99 28.87 -39.30
CA HIS A 305 -92.07 27.96 -39.63
C HIS A 305 -93.31 28.71 -40.15
N GLU A 306 -93.73 29.78 -39.47
CA GLU A 306 -94.87 30.61 -39.86
C GLU A 306 -94.66 31.26 -41.24
N ALA A 307 -93.45 31.78 -41.51
CA ALA A 307 -93.12 32.40 -42.80
C ALA A 307 -93.14 31.39 -43.96
N PHE A 308 -92.70 30.14 -43.74
CA PHE A 308 -92.77 29.09 -44.75
C PHE A 308 -94.19 28.56 -44.97
N GLU A 309 -95.02 28.46 -43.93
CA GLU A 309 -96.44 28.12 -44.09
C GLU A 309 -97.20 29.19 -44.90
N ALA A 310 -96.95 30.47 -44.62
CA ALA A 310 -97.53 31.58 -45.36
C ALA A 310 -97.14 31.57 -46.86
N LEU A 311 -95.88 31.23 -47.16
CA LEU A 311 -95.43 31.04 -48.55
C LEU A 311 -96.10 29.84 -49.22
N ALA A 312 -96.23 28.71 -48.51
CA ALA A 312 -96.87 27.51 -49.03
C ALA A 312 -98.35 27.71 -49.36
N ALA A 313 -99.07 28.51 -48.55
CA ALA A 313 -100.48 28.83 -48.76
C ALA A 313 -100.76 29.59 -50.08
N LEU A 314 -99.77 30.30 -50.64
CA LEU A 314 -99.92 31.08 -51.87
C LEU A 314 -99.76 30.26 -53.17
N GLY A 315 -99.40 28.98 -53.07
CA GLY A 315 -99.35 28.05 -54.20
C GLY A 315 -98.12 28.17 -55.10
N ASP A 316 -98.10 27.40 -56.20
CA ASP A 316 -96.96 27.36 -57.13
C ASP A 316 -96.93 28.57 -58.07
N ARG A 317 -95.77 29.25 -58.11
CA ARG A 317 -95.47 30.37 -58.99
C ARG A 317 -95.55 30.00 -60.49
N GLY A 318 -95.43 28.71 -60.83
CA GLY A 318 -95.42 28.22 -62.21
C GLY A 318 -96.74 28.41 -62.97
N ALA A 319 -97.88 28.11 -62.33
CA ALA A 319 -99.20 28.13 -62.97
C ALA A 319 -99.65 29.53 -63.45
N PRO A 320 -99.70 30.59 -62.60
CA PRO A 320 -100.13 31.92 -63.05
C PRO A 320 -99.20 32.54 -64.09
N ARG A 321 -97.92 32.16 -64.10
CA ARG A 321 -96.95 32.60 -65.11
C ARG A 321 -97.22 31.99 -66.50
N ALA A 322 -97.68 30.74 -66.55
CA ALA A 322 -97.99 30.06 -67.81
C ALA A 322 -99.28 30.60 -68.46
N GLU A 323 -100.30 30.92 -67.65
CA GLU A 323 -101.56 31.48 -68.12
C GLU A 323 -101.39 32.89 -68.72
N LEU A 324 -100.56 33.73 -68.11
CA LEU A 324 -100.25 35.07 -68.63
C LEU A 324 -99.61 35.00 -70.03
N ALA A 325 -98.73 34.02 -70.27
CA ALA A 325 -98.11 33.82 -71.58
C ALA A 325 -99.08 33.35 -72.67
N ALA A 326 -100.15 32.61 -72.31
CA ALA A 326 -101.17 32.16 -73.26
C ALA A 326 -102.09 33.30 -73.73
N LEU A 327 -102.38 34.28 -72.85
CA LEU A 327 -103.12 35.49 -73.18
C LEU A 327 -102.39 36.33 -74.24
N ASP A 328 -101.09 36.54 -74.07
CA ASP A 328 -100.25 37.30 -75.03
C ASP A 328 -100.27 36.69 -76.45
N ALA A 329 -100.34 35.36 -76.56
CA ALA A 329 -100.37 34.67 -77.85
C ALA A 329 -101.71 34.85 -78.59
N ARG A 330 -102.82 34.89 -77.85
CA ARG A 330 -104.18 35.01 -78.39
C ARG A 330 -104.42 36.39 -79.00
N GLU A 331 -103.99 37.46 -78.31
CA GLU A 331 -104.14 38.84 -78.78
C GLU A 331 -103.46 39.07 -80.13
N ARG A 332 -102.29 38.45 -80.35
CA ARG A 332 -101.53 38.56 -81.61
C ARG A 332 -102.23 37.88 -82.78
N LEU A 333 -102.67 36.62 -82.60
CA LEU A 333 -103.33 35.85 -83.67
C LEU A 333 -104.67 36.44 -84.09
N ALA A 334 -105.42 37.04 -83.16
CA ALA A 334 -106.68 37.71 -83.47
C ALA A 334 -106.51 38.90 -84.42
N ALA A 335 -105.45 39.69 -84.22
CA ALA A 335 -105.16 40.85 -85.07
C ALA A 335 -104.77 40.43 -86.51
N ASP A 336 -104.01 39.35 -86.67
CA ASP A 336 -103.56 38.88 -87.99
C ASP A 336 -104.70 38.26 -88.81
N ALA A 337 -105.59 37.48 -88.19
CA ALA A 337 -106.74 36.88 -88.88
C ALA A 337 -107.70 37.94 -89.45
N ALA A 338 -107.99 38.99 -88.68
CA ALA A 338 -108.88 40.08 -89.10
C ALA A 338 -108.34 40.84 -90.32
N ARG A 339 -107.02 41.04 -90.42
CA ARG A 339 -106.38 41.73 -91.55
C ARG A 339 -106.53 40.93 -92.85
N THR A 340 -106.19 39.65 -92.84
CA THR A 340 -106.19 38.80 -94.05
C THR A 340 -107.60 38.56 -94.60
N ARG A 341 -108.61 38.50 -93.73
CA ARG A 341 -110.01 38.39 -94.14
C ARG A 341 -110.48 39.61 -94.95
N ALA A 342 -110.15 40.82 -94.51
CA ALA A 342 -110.52 42.04 -95.22
C ALA A 342 -109.93 42.12 -96.64
N GLU A 343 -108.68 41.62 -96.81
CA GLU A 343 -108.02 41.56 -98.12
C GLU A 343 -108.69 40.56 -99.08
N ALA A 344 -109.14 39.41 -98.56
CA ALA A 344 -109.85 38.40 -99.35
C ALA A 344 -111.21 38.89 -99.86
N GLU A 345 -111.99 39.55 -99.00
CA GLU A 345 -113.32 40.10 -99.34
C GLU A 345 -113.21 41.16 -100.46
N ALA A 346 -112.19 42.02 -100.41
CA ALA A 346 -111.94 43.02 -101.45
C ALA A 346 -111.57 42.39 -102.81
N ALA A 347 -110.78 41.31 -102.82
CA ALA A 347 -110.37 40.63 -104.04
C ALA A 347 -111.55 39.94 -104.76
N VAL A 348 -112.48 39.34 -104.01
CA VAL A 348 -113.69 38.69 -104.56
C VAL A 348 -114.62 39.72 -105.22
N ALA A 349 -114.80 40.90 -104.61
CA ALA A 349 -115.66 41.94 -105.15
C ALA A 349 -115.26 42.45 -106.55
N GLY A 350 -113.97 42.36 -106.91
CA GLY A 350 -113.45 42.80 -108.21
C GLY A 350 -113.71 41.84 -109.39
N LEU A 351 -114.06 40.57 -109.13
CA LEU A 351 -114.17 39.54 -110.16
C LEU A 351 -115.37 39.75 -111.10
N ALA A 352 -116.50 40.20 -110.57
CA ALA A 352 -117.74 40.38 -111.33
C ALA A 352 -117.56 41.35 -112.51
N GLY A 353 -116.79 42.43 -112.32
CA GLY A 353 -116.52 43.41 -113.39
C GLY A 353 -115.63 42.84 -114.51
N LEU A 354 -114.66 41.99 -114.16
CA LEU A 354 -113.77 41.35 -115.13
C LEU A 354 -114.46 40.23 -115.90
N ALA A 355 -115.39 39.50 -115.27
CA ALA A 355 -116.20 38.47 -115.92
C ALA A 355 -117.09 39.06 -117.02
N ALA A 356 -117.81 40.13 -116.70
CA ALA A 356 -118.69 40.83 -117.65
C ALA A 356 -117.92 41.38 -118.86
N ALA A 357 -116.70 41.89 -118.65
CA ALA A 357 -115.84 42.37 -119.72
C ALA A 357 -115.37 41.23 -120.66
N ALA A 358 -115.09 40.04 -120.12
CA ALA A 358 -114.73 38.86 -120.92
C ALA A 358 -115.89 38.37 -121.78
N GLU A 359 -117.09 38.25 -121.21
CA GLU A 359 -118.29 37.80 -121.92
C GLU A 359 -118.64 38.74 -123.08
N THR A 360 -118.57 40.06 -122.85
CA THR A 360 -118.83 41.07 -123.89
C THR A 360 -117.87 40.93 -125.07
N ALA A 361 -116.59 40.68 -124.81
CA ALA A 361 -115.58 40.52 -125.85
C ALA A 361 -115.76 39.21 -126.65
N GLU A 362 -116.22 38.14 -126.00
CA GLU A 362 -116.54 36.87 -126.68
C GLU A 362 -117.74 36.99 -127.61
N GLN A 363 -118.81 37.65 -127.16
CA GLN A 363 -119.99 37.88 -127.98
C GLN A 363 -119.64 38.68 -129.24
N ALA A 364 -118.75 39.68 -129.13
CA ALA A 364 -118.24 40.42 -130.28
C ALA A 364 -117.44 39.55 -131.25
N ALA A 365 -116.65 38.60 -130.75
CA ALA A 365 -115.93 37.64 -131.57
C ALA A 365 -116.86 36.66 -132.29
N GLY A 366 -117.88 36.13 -131.61
CA GLY A 366 -118.91 35.27 -132.22
C GLY A 366 -119.69 35.99 -133.32
N ALA A 367 -120.09 37.24 -133.07
CA ALA A 367 -120.78 38.07 -134.07
C ALA A 367 -119.94 38.30 -135.35
N ALA A 368 -118.62 38.51 -135.20
CA ALA A 368 -117.71 38.65 -136.34
C ALA A 368 -117.55 37.34 -137.13
N GLU A 369 -117.61 36.18 -136.46
CA GLU A 369 -117.50 34.86 -137.09
C GLU A 369 -118.73 34.49 -137.91
N GLU A 370 -119.93 34.67 -137.34
CA GLU A 370 -121.19 34.50 -138.07
C GLU A 370 -121.30 35.44 -139.27
N GLY A 371 -120.81 36.68 -139.13
CA GLY A 371 -120.75 37.63 -140.23
C GLY A 371 -119.87 37.13 -141.38
N ARG A 372 -118.76 36.46 -141.05
CA ARG A 372 -117.87 35.84 -142.04
C ARG A 372 -118.50 34.61 -142.70
N GLU A 373 -119.17 33.75 -141.94
CA GLU A 373 -119.86 32.57 -142.48
C GLU A 373 -120.99 32.94 -143.42
N ARG A 374 -121.81 33.93 -143.05
CA ARG A 374 -122.85 34.47 -143.94
C ARG A 374 -122.28 34.98 -145.27
N LEU A 375 -121.09 35.60 -145.22
CA LEU A 375 -120.41 36.08 -146.43
C LEU A 375 -119.86 34.93 -147.27
N ARG A 376 -119.40 33.85 -146.63
CA ARG A 376 -118.97 32.61 -147.30
C ARG A 376 -120.14 31.90 -147.99
N ASP A 377 -121.28 31.79 -147.30
CA ASP A 377 -122.51 31.21 -147.85
C ASP A 377 -123.02 32.03 -149.03
N ALA A 378 -122.94 33.36 -148.96
CA ALA A 378 -123.28 34.24 -150.08
C ALA A 378 -122.36 34.03 -151.30
N HIS A 379 -121.07 33.78 -151.09
CA HIS A 379 -120.15 33.39 -152.16
C HIS A 379 -120.45 31.99 -152.73
N ALA A 380 -120.86 31.04 -151.89
CA ALA A 380 -121.25 29.69 -152.31
C ALA A 380 -122.56 29.70 -153.12
N ALA A 381 -123.55 30.48 -152.68
CA ALA A 381 -124.81 30.68 -153.40
C ALA A 381 -124.60 31.38 -154.76
N ALA A 382 -123.78 32.43 -154.80
CA ALA A 382 -123.44 33.13 -156.06
C ALA A 382 -122.78 32.21 -157.09
N HIS A 383 -121.94 31.26 -156.63
CA HIS A 383 -121.28 30.29 -157.48
C HIS A 383 -122.23 29.18 -157.98
N LEU A 384 -123.25 28.82 -157.20
CA LEU A 384 -124.26 27.82 -157.59
C LEU A 384 -125.15 28.30 -158.75
N VAL A 385 -125.46 29.61 -158.79
CA VAL A 385 -126.32 30.22 -159.82
C VAL A 385 -125.73 30.12 -161.23
N HIS A 386 -124.40 30.13 -161.38
CA HIS A 386 -123.76 29.93 -162.68
C HIS A 386 -123.89 28.51 -163.25
N ARG A 387 -124.34 27.53 -162.45
CA ARG A 387 -124.47 26.12 -162.86
C ARG A 387 -125.92 25.68 -163.07
N LEU A 388 -126.89 26.58 -162.93
CA LEU A 388 -128.31 26.31 -163.10
C LEU A 388 -128.74 26.66 -164.54
N ALA A 389 -129.63 25.84 -165.12
CA ALA A 389 -130.23 26.05 -166.44
C ALA A 389 -131.75 25.83 -166.38
N VAL A 390 -132.52 26.63 -167.14
CA VAL A 390 -134.01 26.57 -167.16
C VAL A 390 -134.48 25.27 -167.81
N GLY A 391 -135.38 24.53 -167.14
CA GLY A 391 -135.93 23.26 -167.59
C GLY A 391 -135.23 22.00 -167.04
N GLU A 392 -134.02 22.13 -166.51
CA GLU A 392 -133.32 21.01 -165.84
C GLU A 392 -133.66 20.96 -164.34
N PRO A 393 -133.66 19.77 -163.71
CA PRO A 393 -133.92 19.65 -162.28
C PRO A 393 -132.82 20.34 -161.48
N CYS A 394 -133.25 21.23 -160.58
CA CYS A 394 -132.36 21.95 -159.68
C CYS A 394 -131.53 20.96 -158.84
N PRO A 395 -130.19 21.06 -158.81
CA PRO A 395 -129.31 20.13 -158.10
C PRO A 395 -129.43 20.19 -156.56
N VAL A 396 -130.27 21.08 -156.02
CA VAL A 396 -130.55 21.16 -154.58
C VAL A 396 -131.92 20.54 -154.25
N CYS A 397 -132.97 20.83 -155.02
CA CYS A 397 -134.35 20.42 -154.68
C CYS A 397 -135.03 19.52 -155.72
N HIS A 398 -134.33 19.18 -156.81
CA HIS A 398 -134.72 18.25 -157.89
C HIS A 398 -136.02 18.59 -158.64
N HIS A 399 -136.64 19.73 -158.34
CA HIS A 399 -137.72 20.31 -159.12
C HIS A 399 -137.17 21.01 -160.37
N PRO A 400 -137.91 21.05 -161.49
CA PRO A 400 -137.49 21.75 -162.71
C PRO A 400 -137.35 23.26 -162.47
N VAL A 401 -136.22 23.84 -162.90
CA VAL A 401 -135.95 25.28 -162.76
C VAL A 401 -136.83 26.04 -163.77
N ALA A 402 -137.88 26.72 -163.27
CA ALA A 402 -138.82 27.49 -164.09
C ALA A 402 -138.26 28.86 -164.52
N GLU A 403 -137.38 29.45 -163.71
CA GLU A 403 -136.72 30.73 -164.01
C GLU A 403 -135.40 30.84 -163.25
N LEU A 404 -134.40 31.47 -163.87
CA LEU A 404 -133.08 31.65 -163.27
C LEU A 404 -133.07 32.88 -162.33
N PRO A 405 -132.66 32.74 -161.05
CA PRO A 405 -132.60 33.87 -160.12
C PRO A 405 -131.48 34.86 -160.47
N LEU A 406 -131.77 36.16 -160.38
CA LEU A 406 -130.78 37.23 -160.47
C LEU A 406 -129.86 37.23 -159.24
N HIS A 407 -128.54 37.15 -159.43
CA HIS A 407 -127.56 37.24 -158.35
C HIS A 407 -126.57 38.41 -158.54
N ARG A 408 -126.36 39.21 -157.49
CA ARG A 408 -125.32 40.27 -157.42
C ARG A 408 -124.01 39.70 -156.87
N SER A 409 -122.85 40.21 -157.31
CA SER A 409 -121.55 39.76 -156.77
C SER A 409 -121.37 40.12 -155.28
N PRO A 410 -120.92 39.18 -154.42
CA PRO A 410 -120.65 39.42 -152.99
C PRO A 410 -119.44 40.34 -152.70
N ALA A 411 -119.34 40.83 -151.45
CA ALA A 411 -118.27 41.73 -150.96
C ALA A 411 -116.96 41.00 -150.55
N ASP A 412 -115.85 41.73 -150.38
CA ASP A 412 -114.50 41.18 -150.14
C ASP A 412 -114.32 40.50 -148.76
N MET A 413 -113.95 39.21 -148.80
CA MET A 413 -113.66 38.36 -147.63
C MET A 413 -112.51 38.88 -146.75
N ARG A 414 -111.50 39.55 -147.31
CA ARG A 414 -110.33 39.99 -146.54
C ARG A 414 -110.66 40.95 -145.40
N THR A 415 -111.72 41.74 -145.58
CA THR A 415 -112.22 42.70 -144.58
C THR A 415 -112.86 42.00 -143.38
N ALA A 416 -113.63 40.94 -143.62
CA ALA A 416 -114.26 40.14 -142.58
C ALA A 416 -113.23 39.34 -141.77
N ASP A 417 -112.20 38.79 -142.42
CA ASP A 417 -111.13 38.07 -141.72
C ASP A 417 -110.34 38.96 -140.74
N ARG A 418 -110.08 40.24 -141.07
CA ARG A 418 -109.41 41.16 -140.15
C ARG A 418 -110.28 41.53 -138.94
N ALA A 419 -111.58 41.76 -139.16
CA ALA A 419 -112.51 42.07 -138.07
C ALA A 419 -112.62 40.91 -137.06
N LEU A 420 -112.67 39.67 -137.56
CA LEU A 420 -112.66 38.48 -136.71
C LEU A 420 -111.36 38.33 -135.92
N ALA A 421 -110.20 38.60 -136.54
CA ALA A 421 -108.91 38.52 -135.86
C ALA A 421 -108.81 39.50 -134.68
N GLN A 422 -109.23 40.76 -134.87
CA GLN A 422 -109.22 41.77 -133.80
C GLN A 422 -110.18 41.42 -132.64
N ALA A 423 -111.39 40.95 -132.96
CA ALA A 423 -112.37 40.59 -131.93
C ALA A 423 -111.91 39.38 -131.09
N ARG A 424 -111.26 38.39 -131.73
CA ARG A 424 -110.69 37.22 -131.03
C ARG A 424 -109.55 37.60 -130.07
N GLU A 425 -108.69 38.52 -130.47
CA GLU A 425 -107.59 38.97 -129.63
C GLU A 425 -108.10 39.70 -128.37
N GLN A 426 -109.12 40.55 -128.52
CA GLN A 426 -109.76 41.21 -127.38
C GLN A 426 -110.43 40.23 -126.42
N ALA A 427 -111.15 39.21 -126.92
CA ALA A 427 -111.75 38.17 -126.10
C ALA A 427 -110.71 37.36 -125.29
N GLN A 428 -109.58 37.01 -125.90
CA GLN A 428 -108.52 36.26 -125.22
C GLN A 428 -107.88 37.08 -124.08
N ARG A 429 -107.61 38.37 -124.29
CA ARG A 429 -107.05 39.25 -123.24
C ARG A 429 -107.99 39.41 -122.05
N ALA A 430 -109.29 39.57 -122.29
CA ALA A 430 -110.28 39.75 -121.23
C ALA A 430 -110.46 38.47 -120.38
N ARG A 431 -110.49 37.28 -121.01
CA ARG A 431 -110.51 35.99 -120.30
C ARG A 431 -109.28 35.78 -119.41
N ALA A 432 -108.09 36.09 -119.92
CA ALA A 432 -106.85 35.92 -119.16
C ALA A 432 -106.80 36.84 -117.92
N ALA A 433 -107.35 38.05 -118.01
CA ALA A 433 -107.45 38.97 -116.89
C ALA A 433 -108.39 38.46 -115.79
N HIS A 434 -109.56 37.90 -116.16
CA HIS A 434 -110.51 37.32 -115.21
C HIS A 434 -109.91 36.11 -114.46
N ALA A 435 -109.33 35.14 -115.18
CA ALA A 435 -108.78 33.93 -114.56
C ALA A 435 -107.63 34.21 -113.57
N LYS A 436 -106.80 35.22 -113.86
CA LYS A 436 -105.71 35.63 -112.96
C LYS A 436 -106.24 36.22 -111.65
N ALA A 437 -107.26 37.07 -111.72
CA ALA A 437 -107.87 37.66 -110.54
C ALA A 437 -108.57 36.60 -109.67
N GLU A 438 -109.24 35.63 -110.29
CA GLU A 438 -109.99 34.56 -109.59
C GLU A 438 -109.07 33.69 -108.73
N THR A 439 -107.90 33.33 -109.28
CA THR A 439 -106.89 32.54 -108.55
C THR A 439 -106.37 33.29 -107.32
N SER A 440 -106.17 34.60 -107.43
CA SER A 440 -105.66 35.43 -106.33
C SER A 440 -106.66 35.55 -105.18
N ALA A 441 -107.95 35.71 -105.49
CA ALA A 441 -109.01 35.82 -104.47
C ALA A 441 -109.16 34.51 -103.67
N SER A 442 -109.07 33.36 -104.32
CA SER A 442 -109.16 32.04 -103.68
C SER A 442 -108.01 31.77 -102.69
N LEU A 443 -106.79 32.22 -103.01
CA LEU A 443 -105.62 32.04 -102.13
C LEU A 443 -105.78 32.83 -100.82
N LEU A 444 -106.19 34.10 -100.92
CA LEU A 444 -106.38 34.97 -99.75
C LEU A 444 -107.50 34.46 -98.84
N ALA A 445 -108.58 33.93 -99.41
CA ALA A 445 -109.67 33.35 -98.63
C ALA A 445 -109.21 32.15 -97.79
N ARG A 446 -108.42 31.23 -98.37
CA ARG A 446 -107.85 30.09 -97.63
C ARG A 446 -106.88 30.50 -96.53
N GLN A 447 -106.12 31.57 -96.74
CA GLN A 447 -105.20 32.09 -95.72
C GLN A 447 -105.94 32.67 -94.51
N ALA A 448 -107.03 33.41 -94.74
CA ALA A 448 -107.87 33.93 -93.65
C ALA A 448 -108.46 32.80 -92.81
N GLU A 449 -109.01 31.77 -93.46
CA GLU A 449 -109.63 30.61 -92.80
C GLU A 449 -108.62 29.80 -91.94
N GLY A 450 -107.37 29.70 -92.40
CA GLY A 450 -106.29 29.05 -91.66
C GLY A 450 -105.92 29.79 -90.36
N LEU A 451 -105.90 31.13 -90.37
CA LEU A 451 -105.60 31.94 -89.20
C LEU A 451 -106.75 31.94 -88.18
N GLU A 452 -108.00 31.95 -88.64
CA GLU A 452 -109.18 31.87 -87.77
C GLU A 452 -109.25 30.51 -87.02
N SER A 453 -108.88 29.40 -87.69
CA SER A 453 -108.79 28.08 -87.06
C SER A 453 -107.74 28.03 -85.94
N GLN A 454 -106.58 28.67 -86.13
CA GLN A 454 -105.53 28.75 -85.11
C GLN A 454 -105.97 29.57 -83.88
N LEU A 455 -106.73 30.64 -84.10
CA LEU A 455 -107.29 31.44 -83.01
C LEU A 455 -108.33 30.66 -82.20
N ALA A 456 -109.15 29.83 -82.86
CA ALA A 456 -110.16 28.99 -82.21
C ALA A 456 -109.56 27.89 -81.32
N ALA A 457 -108.34 27.44 -81.61
CA ALA A 457 -107.66 26.40 -80.83
C ALA A 457 -107.09 26.88 -79.48
N LEU A 458 -107.05 28.20 -79.24
CA LEU A 458 -106.55 28.75 -77.97
C LEU A 458 -107.65 28.82 -76.89
N PRO A 459 -107.32 28.54 -75.61
CA PRO A 459 -108.27 28.60 -74.50
C PRO A 459 -108.82 30.03 -74.28
N ALA A 460 -109.99 30.12 -73.64
CA ALA A 460 -110.70 31.37 -73.37
C ALA A 460 -109.85 32.35 -72.53
N PRO A 461 -110.00 33.68 -72.74
CA PRO A 461 -109.17 34.67 -72.04
C PRO A 461 -109.49 34.73 -70.53
N GLY A 462 -108.44 34.69 -69.71
CA GLY A 462 -108.47 35.03 -68.27
C GLY A 462 -108.14 36.51 -67.99
N ASP A 463 -108.19 36.93 -66.72
CA ASP A 463 -107.89 38.31 -66.29
C ASP A 463 -106.38 38.51 -66.04
N ARG A 464 -105.75 39.38 -66.83
CA ARG A 464 -104.32 39.73 -66.74
C ARG A 464 -103.96 40.34 -65.38
N ALA A 465 -104.81 41.22 -64.83
CA ALA A 465 -104.50 41.97 -63.62
C ALA A 465 -104.46 41.06 -62.38
N GLU A 466 -105.33 40.03 -62.35
CA GLU A 466 -105.38 39.05 -61.27
C GLU A 466 -104.12 38.17 -61.23
N LEU A 467 -103.62 37.74 -62.39
CA LEU A 467 -102.41 36.92 -62.50
C LEU A 467 -101.14 37.66 -62.08
N GLU A 468 -101.02 38.95 -62.44
CA GLU A 468 -99.87 39.78 -62.05
C GLU A 468 -99.86 40.07 -60.53
N ALA A 469 -101.03 40.31 -59.92
CA ALA A 469 -101.15 40.54 -58.48
C ALA A 469 -100.73 39.30 -57.66
N ARG A 470 -101.18 38.10 -58.04
CA ARG A 470 -100.80 36.85 -57.36
C ARG A 470 -99.29 36.58 -57.39
N LEU A 471 -98.63 36.86 -58.52
CA LEU A 471 -97.18 36.68 -58.65
C LEU A 471 -96.38 37.63 -57.74
N ALA A 472 -96.89 38.84 -57.49
CA ALA A 472 -96.26 39.81 -56.59
C ALA A 472 -96.38 39.40 -55.12
N GLU A 473 -97.52 38.85 -54.70
CA GLU A 473 -97.72 38.35 -53.33
C GLU A 473 -96.81 37.16 -53.02
N ILE A 474 -96.67 36.19 -53.93
CA ILE A 474 -95.76 35.05 -53.78
C ILE A 474 -94.31 35.52 -53.60
N ALA A 475 -93.85 36.51 -54.38
CA ALA A 475 -92.49 37.02 -54.28
C ALA A 475 -92.19 37.72 -52.94
N LYS A 476 -93.20 38.40 -52.36
CA LYS A 476 -93.07 39.05 -51.05
C LYS A 476 -92.95 38.02 -49.92
N ALA A 477 -93.76 36.96 -49.96
CA ALA A 477 -93.71 35.90 -48.95
C ALA A 477 -92.38 35.11 -49.00
N ASP A 478 -91.82 34.88 -50.19
CA ASP A 478 -90.55 34.17 -50.37
C ASP A 478 -89.36 34.91 -49.73
N ALA A 479 -89.33 36.25 -49.83
CA ALA A 479 -88.32 37.07 -49.20
C ALA A 479 -88.36 36.98 -47.65
N VAL A 480 -89.57 37.02 -47.06
CA VAL A 480 -89.77 36.92 -45.61
C VAL A 480 -89.31 35.55 -45.08
N ALA A 481 -89.64 34.46 -45.78
CA ALA A 481 -89.17 33.12 -45.42
C ALA A 481 -87.64 33.00 -45.50
N GLY A 482 -87.01 33.63 -46.49
CA GLY A 482 -85.56 33.69 -46.64
C GLY A 482 -84.86 34.41 -45.47
N GLU A 483 -85.40 35.53 -45.01
CA GLU A 483 -84.88 36.31 -43.87
C GLU A 483 -85.00 35.53 -42.55
N ALA A 484 -86.16 34.92 -42.28
CA ALA A 484 -86.38 34.12 -41.08
C ALA A 484 -85.39 32.94 -40.98
N ARG A 485 -85.13 32.23 -42.08
CA ARG A 485 -84.13 31.15 -42.16
C ARG A 485 -82.70 31.62 -41.88
N ALA A 486 -82.35 32.84 -42.28
CA ALA A 486 -81.03 33.42 -41.98
C ALA A 486 -80.89 33.73 -40.48
N ALA A 487 -81.94 34.28 -39.86
CA ALA A 487 -81.96 34.60 -38.43
C ALA A 487 -81.80 33.35 -37.55
N VAL A 488 -82.52 32.26 -37.85
CA VAL A 488 -82.41 30.97 -37.12
C VAL A 488 -80.97 30.42 -37.16
N ARG A 489 -80.33 30.43 -38.33
CA ARG A 489 -78.94 29.95 -38.47
C ARG A 489 -77.95 30.75 -37.61
N ALA A 490 -78.10 32.07 -37.58
CA ALA A 490 -77.24 32.94 -36.77
C ALA A 490 -77.44 32.73 -35.25
N ALA A 491 -78.69 32.53 -34.81
CA ALA A 491 -79.03 32.23 -33.43
C ALA A 491 -78.49 30.86 -32.97
N ARG A 492 -78.64 29.80 -33.79
CA ARG A 492 -78.06 28.47 -33.52
C ARG A 492 -76.54 28.53 -33.33
N GLY A 493 -75.84 29.32 -34.16
CA GLY A 493 -74.39 29.51 -34.04
C GLY A 493 -73.96 30.20 -32.75
N ARG A 494 -74.75 31.15 -32.23
CA ARG A 494 -74.51 31.79 -30.92
C ARG A 494 -74.75 30.80 -29.77
N LEU A 495 -75.85 30.04 -29.82
CA LEU A 495 -76.18 29.02 -28.82
C LEU A 495 -75.08 27.95 -28.69
N GLN A 496 -74.52 27.49 -29.81
CA GLN A 496 -73.45 26.49 -29.78
C GLN A 496 -72.20 27.00 -29.06
N ARG A 497 -71.76 28.23 -29.34
CA ARG A 497 -70.61 28.84 -28.63
C ARG A 497 -70.85 28.98 -27.13
N ALA A 498 -72.07 29.31 -26.71
CA ALA A 498 -72.43 29.38 -25.29
C ALA A 498 -72.37 28.00 -24.63
N ARG A 499 -72.81 26.93 -25.32
CA ARG A 499 -72.69 25.54 -24.83
C ARG A 499 -71.23 25.11 -24.67
N ASP A 500 -70.37 25.42 -25.65
CA ASP A 500 -68.95 25.10 -25.58
C ASP A 500 -68.27 25.80 -24.40
N HIS A 501 -68.60 27.08 -24.16
CA HIS A 501 -68.10 27.83 -23.01
C HIS A 501 -68.58 27.25 -21.66
N ALA A 502 -69.87 26.88 -21.56
CA ALA A 502 -70.41 26.22 -20.37
C ALA A 502 -69.68 24.89 -20.08
N GLY A 503 -69.39 24.10 -21.13
CA GLY A 503 -68.61 22.86 -21.00
C GLY A 503 -67.17 23.10 -20.49
N GLN A 504 -66.50 24.17 -20.94
CA GLN A 504 -65.17 24.54 -20.45
C GLN A 504 -65.19 24.91 -18.97
N VAL A 505 -66.16 25.71 -18.53
CA VAL A 505 -66.29 26.12 -17.12
C VAL A 505 -66.60 24.92 -16.21
N GLU A 506 -67.40 23.96 -16.69
CA GLU A 506 -67.69 22.74 -15.93
C GLU A 506 -66.46 21.83 -15.80
N HIS A 507 -65.66 21.71 -16.86
CA HIS A 507 -64.39 20.98 -16.82
C HIS A 507 -63.39 21.61 -15.85
N GLN A 508 -63.27 22.95 -15.87
CA GLN A 508 -62.43 23.68 -14.91
C GLN A 508 -62.90 23.46 -13.46
N THR A 509 -64.21 23.43 -13.23
CA THR A 509 -64.80 23.15 -11.91
C THR A 509 -64.47 21.73 -11.44
N ALA A 510 -64.59 20.73 -12.31
CA ALA A 510 -64.24 19.34 -11.99
C ALA A 510 -62.74 19.17 -11.68
N SER A 511 -61.87 19.78 -12.50
CA SER A 511 -60.41 19.76 -12.28
C SER A 511 -60.02 20.40 -10.94
N ALA A 512 -60.66 21.51 -10.58
CA ALA A 512 -60.40 22.19 -9.31
C ALA A 512 -60.88 21.38 -8.08
N TRP A 513 -61.97 20.59 -8.21
CA TRP A 513 -62.36 19.60 -7.19
C TRP A 513 -61.31 18.49 -7.04
N GLN A 514 -60.82 17.95 -8.15
CA GLN A 514 -59.77 16.91 -8.11
C GLN A 514 -58.47 17.42 -7.49
N ALA A 515 -58.11 18.68 -7.78
CA ALA A 515 -56.94 19.34 -7.17
C ALA A 515 -57.10 19.47 -5.65
N LEU A 516 -58.30 19.81 -5.16
CA LEU A 516 -58.62 19.91 -3.74
C LEU A 516 -58.53 18.54 -3.03
N GLU A 517 -59.11 17.50 -3.63
CA GLU A 517 -59.03 16.13 -3.12
C GLU A 517 -57.59 15.64 -3.05
N SER A 518 -56.83 15.78 -4.14
CA SER A 518 -55.41 15.41 -4.20
C SER A 518 -54.54 16.20 -3.23
N ALA A 519 -54.91 17.46 -2.93
CA ALA A 519 -54.21 18.27 -1.94
C ALA A 519 -54.49 17.77 -0.52
N ARG A 520 -55.74 17.42 -0.20
CA ARG A 520 -56.12 16.84 1.10
C ARG A 520 -55.50 15.46 1.32
N ASP A 521 -55.53 14.59 0.33
CA ASP A 521 -55.00 13.22 0.47
C ASP A 521 -53.49 13.23 0.72
N ARG A 522 -52.75 14.14 0.06
CA ARG A 522 -51.32 14.33 0.33
C ARG A 522 -51.05 14.77 1.77
N LEU A 523 -51.95 15.55 2.37
CA LEU A 523 -51.85 15.98 3.77
C LEU A 523 -52.16 14.85 4.76
N LEU A 524 -53.05 13.92 4.39
CA LEU A 524 -53.33 12.72 5.20
C LEU A 524 -52.14 11.76 5.19
N VAL A 525 -51.47 11.59 4.05
CA VAL A 525 -50.28 10.74 3.94
C VAL A 525 -49.07 11.36 4.65
N SER A 526 -48.87 12.68 4.54
CA SER A 526 -47.77 13.37 5.22
C SER A 526 -47.98 13.57 6.73
N GLY A 527 -49.21 13.42 7.23
CA GLY A 527 -49.53 13.34 8.65
C GLY A 527 -49.16 12.00 9.28
N GLY A 528 -49.03 10.94 8.47
CA GLY A 528 -48.80 9.57 8.93
C GLY A 528 -47.35 9.27 9.31
N ARG A 529 -46.99 9.56 10.56
CA ARG A 529 -46.00 8.82 11.40
C ARG A 529 -45.91 9.34 12.84
N LEU A 530 -47.00 9.91 13.37
CA LEU A 530 -47.14 10.16 14.80
C LEU A 530 -48.09 9.10 15.40
N ASP A 531 -47.83 8.76 16.64
CA ASP A 531 -48.44 7.66 17.40
C ASP A 531 -50.00 7.67 17.30
N PRO A 532 -50.66 6.57 16.88
CA PRO A 532 -52.11 6.53 16.61
C PRO A 532 -53.00 6.92 17.79
N VAL A 533 -52.46 6.90 19.01
CA VAL A 533 -53.19 7.13 20.25
C VAL A 533 -53.44 8.63 20.53
N GLN A 534 -52.74 9.56 19.85
CA GLN A 534 -52.91 11.01 20.06
C GLN A 534 -53.75 11.73 18.98
N GLU A 535 -54.07 11.07 17.87
CA GLU A 535 -54.77 11.70 16.74
C GLU A 535 -56.28 11.92 16.98
N GLU A 536 -56.95 11.07 17.77
CA GLU A 536 -58.41 11.18 17.95
C GLU A 536 -58.85 12.36 18.85
N SER A 537 -57.94 12.98 19.60
CA SER A 537 -58.27 14.03 20.57
C SER A 537 -57.82 15.46 20.18
N SER A 538 -57.05 15.63 19.10
CA SER A 538 -56.32 16.90 18.86
C SER A 538 -56.90 17.81 17.76
N GLY A 539 -57.92 17.37 17.00
CA GLY A 539 -58.53 18.20 15.96
C GLY A 539 -57.56 18.61 14.83
N ASP A 540 -56.46 17.88 14.69
CA ASP A 540 -55.31 18.21 13.83
C ASP A 540 -55.41 17.60 12.42
N ALA A 541 -56.44 16.79 12.16
CA ALA A 541 -56.69 16.20 10.85
C ALA A 541 -57.30 17.22 9.85
N PRO A 542 -56.95 17.15 8.55
CA PRO A 542 -57.58 17.97 7.52
C PRO A 542 -59.11 17.81 7.53
N PRO A 543 -59.89 18.90 7.42
CA PRO A 543 -61.34 18.84 7.48
C PRO A 543 -61.91 17.95 6.35
N PRO A 544 -63.07 17.28 6.57
CA PRO A 544 -63.75 16.53 5.52
C PRO A 544 -64.22 17.48 4.40
N LEU A 545 -64.11 17.02 3.15
CA LEU A 545 -64.59 17.76 1.98
C LEU A 545 -66.09 17.56 1.84
N VAL A 546 -66.84 18.67 1.79
CA VAL A 546 -68.28 18.66 1.52
C VAL A 546 -68.48 19.27 0.13
N ARG A 547 -69.07 18.50 -0.80
CA ARG A 547 -69.17 18.82 -2.25
C ARG A 547 -70.31 19.80 -2.57
N ASP A 548 -70.39 20.90 -1.82
CA ASP A 548 -71.47 21.88 -1.94
C ASP A 548 -70.98 23.11 -2.71
N ASP A 549 -69.87 23.67 -2.23
CA ASP A 549 -69.25 24.89 -2.74
C ASP A 549 -67.73 24.70 -2.72
N LEU A 550 -67.14 24.73 -3.92
CA LEU A 550 -65.71 24.50 -4.13
C LEU A 550 -64.85 25.58 -3.46
N HIS A 551 -65.27 26.85 -3.54
CA HIS A 551 -64.55 27.95 -2.93
C HIS A 551 -64.57 27.83 -1.41
N ARG A 552 -65.74 27.59 -0.83
CA ARG A 552 -65.90 27.36 0.61
C ARG A 552 -65.14 26.13 1.10
N ALA A 553 -65.04 25.08 0.29
CA ALA A 553 -64.27 23.89 0.62
C ALA A 553 -62.75 24.18 0.63
N TRP A 554 -62.24 24.97 -0.32
CA TRP A 554 -60.87 25.50 -0.28
C TRP A 554 -60.62 26.41 0.92
N GLU A 555 -61.53 27.35 1.23
CA GLU A 555 -61.42 28.24 2.40
C GLU A 555 -61.32 27.45 3.71
N LYS A 556 -62.15 26.41 3.89
CA LYS A 556 -62.09 25.53 5.07
C LYS A 556 -60.75 24.82 5.18
N LEU A 557 -60.21 24.30 4.07
CA LEU A 557 -58.92 23.62 4.05
C LEU A 557 -57.75 24.59 4.32
N LEU A 558 -57.79 25.80 3.75
CA LEU A 558 -56.76 26.82 4.00
C LEU A 558 -56.81 27.38 5.43
N ALA A 559 -58.01 27.56 6.00
CA ALA A 559 -58.15 27.96 7.40
C ALA A 559 -57.62 26.89 8.37
N TRP A 560 -57.79 25.60 8.04
CA TRP A 560 -57.12 24.52 8.77
C TRP A 560 -55.61 24.56 8.57
N ARG A 561 -55.11 24.72 7.33
CA ARG A 561 -53.68 24.83 7.00
C ARG A 561 -53.01 25.92 7.82
N ASP A 562 -53.64 27.08 7.98
CA ASP A 562 -53.05 28.20 8.71
C ASP A 562 -52.87 27.88 10.20
N ARG A 563 -53.87 27.22 10.82
CA ARG A 563 -53.76 26.74 12.20
C ARG A 563 -52.71 25.64 12.34
N ALA A 564 -52.73 24.65 11.44
CA ALA A 564 -51.77 23.54 11.43
C ALA A 564 -50.33 24.03 11.17
N ALA A 565 -50.14 25.05 10.32
CA ALA A 565 -48.85 25.65 10.04
C ALA A 565 -48.29 26.41 11.25
N GLU A 566 -49.16 27.10 12.00
CA GLU A 566 -48.75 27.76 13.25
C GLU A 566 -48.35 26.73 14.33
N ALA A 567 -49.13 25.66 14.49
CA ALA A 567 -48.77 24.55 15.37
C ALA A 567 -47.45 23.88 14.97
N ALA A 568 -47.24 23.62 13.67
CA ALA A 568 -46.01 23.06 13.14
C ALA A 568 -44.80 23.98 13.35
N ARG A 569 -44.95 25.31 13.18
CA ARG A 569 -43.91 26.30 13.51
C ARG A 569 -43.54 26.27 14.98
N ALA A 570 -44.53 26.26 15.88
CA ALA A 570 -44.30 26.21 17.32
C ALA A 570 -43.62 24.88 17.73
N ALA A 571 -44.04 23.76 17.14
CA ALA A 571 -43.42 22.46 17.35
C ALA A 571 -41.97 22.42 16.85
N LEU A 572 -41.68 22.97 15.67
CA LEU A 572 -40.32 23.02 15.14
C LEU A 572 -39.41 23.84 16.07
N ALA A 573 -39.85 25.03 16.48
CA ALA A 573 -39.10 25.87 17.42
C ALA A 573 -38.86 25.17 18.76
N ALA A 574 -39.82 24.37 19.26
CA ALA A 574 -39.63 23.55 20.46
C ALA A 574 -38.58 22.45 20.24
N ARG A 575 -38.60 21.75 19.09
CA ARG A 575 -37.62 20.71 18.76
C ARG A 575 -36.22 21.27 18.55
N GLU A 576 -36.09 22.46 17.97
CA GLU A 576 -34.81 23.16 17.83
C GLU A 576 -34.22 23.54 19.20
N ARG A 577 -35.04 24.04 20.13
CA ARG A 577 -34.61 24.29 21.51
C ARG A 577 -34.16 23.02 22.22
N GLN A 578 -34.94 21.94 22.13
CA GLN A 578 -34.57 20.63 22.72
C GLN A 578 -33.24 20.10 22.15
N LEU A 579 -33.02 20.23 20.84
CA LEU A 579 -31.77 19.83 20.19
C LEU A 579 -30.59 20.70 20.66
N ALA A 580 -30.78 22.00 20.80
CA ALA A 580 -29.75 22.90 21.35
C ALA A 580 -29.39 22.51 22.80
N GLU A 581 -30.39 22.31 23.66
CA GLU A 581 -30.17 21.87 25.05
C GLU A 581 -29.45 20.51 25.13
N ALA A 582 -29.81 19.55 24.27
CA ALA A 582 -29.15 18.25 24.23
C ALA A 582 -27.67 18.36 23.81
N ARG A 583 -27.36 19.21 22.83
CA ARG A 583 -25.99 19.50 22.40
C ARG A 583 -25.18 20.20 23.49
N ASP A 584 -25.78 21.16 24.19
CA ASP A 584 -25.13 21.86 25.30
C ASP A 584 -24.82 20.92 26.46
N ARG A 585 -25.75 20.00 26.80
CA ARG A 585 -25.53 18.96 27.81
C ARG A 585 -24.38 18.03 27.42
N LEU A 586 -24.35 17.54 26.17
CA LEU A 586 -23.24 16.72 25.68
C LEU A 586 -21.91 17.47 25.78
N ALA A 587 -21.88 18.75 25.38
CA ALA A 587 -20.67 19.56 25.46
C ALA A 587 -20.21 19.78 26.91
N ALA A 588 -21.14 19.99 27.85
CA ALA A 588 -20.84 20.12 29.27
C ALA A 588 -20.30 18.81 29.87
N ASP A 589 -20.96 17.68 29.61
CA ASP A 589 -20.53 16.35 30.07
C ASP A 589 -19.14 16.00 29.50
N ARG A 590 -18.88 16.30 28.22
CA ARG A 590 -17.55 16.14 27.59
C ARG A 590 -16.48 17.02 28.24
N ARG A 591 -16.76 18.29 28.53
CA ARG A 591 -15.82 19.20 29.20
C ARG A 591 -15.47 18.68 30.60
N ARG A 592 -16.48 18.29 31.38
CA ARG A 592 -16.29 17.74 32.73
C ARG A 592 -15.44 16.47 32.73
N LEU A 593 -15.67 15.58 31.75
CA LEU A 593 -14.84 14.39 31.60
C LEU A 593 -13.41 14.76 31.19
N ALA A 594 -13.24 15.66 30.21
CA ALA A 594 -11.92 16.11 29.77
C ALA A 594 -11.09 16.77 30.88
N GLU A 595 -11.72 17.56 31.76
CA GLU A 595 -11.08 18.15 32.95
C GLU A 595 -10.57 17.06 33.90
N ARG A 596 -11.40 16.07 34.22
CA ARG A 596 -10.98 14.91 35.05
C ARG A 596 -9.86 14.12 34.40
N LEU A 597 -9.88 13.92 33.07
CA LEU A 597 -8.80 13.25 32.36
C LEU A 597 -7.49 14.04 32.44
N ALA A 598 -7.56 15.37 32.33
CA ALA A 598 -6.40 16.25 32.41
C ALA A 598 -5.74 16.26 33.80
N GLU A 599 -6.51 16.12 34.89
CA GLU A 599 -5.97 15.95 36.26
C GLU A 599 -5.03 14.75 36.39
N HIS A 600 -5.24 13.71 35.58
CA HIS A 600 -4.38 12.53 35.52
C HIS A 600 -3.34 12.57 34.39
N GLY A 601 -3.17 13.73 33.75
CA GLY A 601 -2.22 13.92 32.65
C GLY A 601 -2.64 13.24 31.34
N VAL A 602 -3.92 12.91 31.18
CA VAL A 602 -4.48 12.36 29.94
C VAL A 602 -5.12 13.49 29.15
N VAL A 603 -4.52 13.85 28.02
CA VAL A 603 -5.04 14.91 27.14
C VAL A 603 -5.66 14.28 25.90
N PRO A 604 -7.00 14.13 25.85
CA PRO A 604 -7.66 13.61 24.67
C PRO A 604 -7.74 14.66 23.54
N PRO A 605 -7.92 14.23 22.28
CA PRO A 605 -8.21 15.13 21.16
C PRO A 605 -9.46 15.99 21.41
N ARG A 606 -9.50 17.17 20.80
CA ARG A 606 -10.73 17.99 20.78
C ARG A 606 -11.86 17.21 20.11
N ASP A 607 -13.05 17.27 20.70
CA ASP A 607 -14.26 16.58 20.24
C ASP A 607 -14.13 15.06 20.12
N ALA A 608 -13.25 14.45 20.92
CA ALA A 608 -13.07 13.00 20.95
C ALA A 608 -14.40 12.27 21.24
N SER A 609 -14.65 11.24 20.46
CA SER A 609 -15.74 10.29 20.69
C SER A 609 -15.54 9.54 22.02
N PRO A 610 -16.62 8.98 22.63
CA PRO A 610 -16.51 8.15 23.83
C PRO A 610 -15.45 7.04 23.70
N ASP A 611 -15.36 6.42 22.53
CA ASP A 611 -14.39 5.34 22.29
C ASP A 611 -12.95 5.86 22.22
N GLN A 612 -12.73 7.05 21.63
CA GLN A 612 -11.42 7.71 21.63
C GLN A 612 -10.99 8.15 23.04
N LEU A 613 -11.93 8.60 23.88
CA LEU A 613 -11.68 8.95 25.28
C LEU A 613 -11.27 7.71 26.09
N GLY A 614 -12.00 6.59 25.93
CA GLY A 614 -11.64 5.31 26.55
C GLY A 614 -10.26 4.82 26.09
N ALA A 615 -9.98 4.89 24.80
CA ALA A 615 -8.67 4.51 24.25
C ALA A 615 -7.52 5.40 24.77
N ALA A 616 -7.77 6.70 24.98
CA ALA A 616 -6.76 7.62 25.52
C ALA A 616 -6.36 7.24 26.96
N VAL A 617 -7.33 6.88 27.79
CA VAL A 617 -7.08 6.42 29.18
C VAL A 617 -6.40 5.07 29.20
N ALA A 618 -6.88 4.10 28.43
CA ALA A 618 -6.24 2.79 28.30
C ALA A 618 -4.79 2.91 27.82
N GLY A 619 -4.53 3.77 26.83
CA GLY A 619 -3.18 4.04 26.34
C GLY A 619 -2.30 4.78 27.35
N ALA A 620 -2.85 5.65 28.19
CA ALA A 620 -2.10 6.28 29.28
C ALA A 620 -1.75 5.27 30.38
N LEU A 621 -2.68 4.38 30.74
CA LEU A 621 -2.46 3.31 31.71
C LEU A 621 -1.38 2.34 31.23
N ALA A 622 -1.47 1.85 30.00
CA ALA A 622 -0.47 0.94 29.43
C ALA A 622 0.94 1.56 29.38
N ARG A 623 1.04 2.87 29.10
CA ARG A 623 2.33 3.60 29.15
C ARG A 623 2.87 3.67 30.57
N ALA A 624 2.04 4.03 31.55
CA ALA A 624 2.47 4.10 32.95
C ALA A 624 2.93 2.72 33.49
N GLU A 625 2.25 1.64 33.11
CA GLU A 625 2.64 0.27 33.45
C GLU A 625 3.99 -0.10 32.82
N SER A 626 4.18 0.17 31.53
CA SER A 626 5.45 -0.08 30.84
C SER A 626 6.60 0.76 31.42
N ASP A 627 6.36 2.02 31.80
CA ASP A 627 7.37 2.88 32.39
C ASP A 627 7.78 2.37 33.79
N LEU A 628 6.82 1.91 34.60
CA LEU A 628 7.08 1.31 35.91
C LEU A 628 7.90 0.02 35.80
N ASP A 629 7.55 -0.86 34.86
CA ASP A 629 8.28 -2.11 34.65
C ASP A 629 9.71 -1.87 34.16
N ARG A 630 9.91 -0.90 33.25
CA ARG A 630 11.24 -0.46 32.81
C ARG A 630 12.06 0.03 33.99
N LEU A 631 11.50 0.89 34.84
CA LEU A 631 12.19 1.43 36.00
C LEU A 631 12.57 0.34 37.01
N ARG A 632 11.69 -0.64 37.25
CA ARG A 632 11.97 -1.81 38.11
C ARG A 632 13.10 -2.67 37.59
N GLU A 633 13.20 -2.84 36.28
CA GLU A 633 14.30 -3.55 35.65
C GLU A 633 15.62 -2.76 35.76
N GLU A 634 15.58 -1.45 35.54
CA GLU A 634 16.74 -0.57 35.75
C GLU A 634 17.23 -0.60 37.21
N ARG A 635 16.31 -0.61 38.19
CA ARG A 635 16.64 -0.77 39.62
C ARG A 635 17.30 -2.10 39.94
N ARG A 636 16.78 -3.20 39.39
CA ARG A 636 17.40 -4.53 39.57
C ARG A 636 18.83 -4.56 39.03
N ARG A 637 19.03 -4.01 37.83
CA ARG A 637 20.37 -3.88 37.23
C ARG A 637 21.30 -2.98 38.03
N ALA A 638 20.79 -1.88 38.58
CA ALA A 638 21.56 -0.99 39.44
C ALA A 638 22.03 -1.73 40.70
N ALA A 639 21.15 -2.49 41.37
CA ALA A 639 21.51 -3.30 42.54
C ALA A 639 22.57 -4.37 42.21
N ASP A 640 22.44 -5.07 41.07
CA ASP A 640 23.44 -6.03 40.62
C ASP A 640 24.81 -5.36 40.35
N LEU A 641 24.79 -4.17 39.73
CA LEU A 641 26.01 -3.40 39.47
C LEU A 641 26.66 -2.89 40.75
N GLU A 642 25.88 -2.42 41.73
CA GLU A 642 26.37 -2.03 43.07
C GLU A 642 27.09 -3.20 43.75
N GLN A 643 26.48 -4.39 43.74
CA GLN A 643 27.10 -5.59 44.30
C GLN A 643 28.40 -5.94 43.57
N ARG A 644 28.42 -5.84 42.23
CA ARG A 644 29.64 -6.08 41.43
C ARG A 644 30.74 -5.07 41.72
N VAL A 645 30.41 -3.78 41.85
CA VAL A 645 31.38 -2.75 42.23
C VAL A 645 31.99 -3.07 43.59
N ALA A 646 31.16 -3.33 44.61
CA ALA A 646 31.64 -3.64 45.96
C ALA A 646 32.54 -4.88 45.98
N MET A 647 32.15 -5.94 45.27
CA MET A 647 32.94 -7.18 45.14
C MET A 647 34.30 -6.91 44.48
N LYS A 648 34.31 -6.19 43.36
CA LYS A 648 35.54 -5.91 42.60
C LYS A 648 36.47 -4.94 43.31
N GLU A 649 35.93 -3.96 44.03
CA GLU A 649 36.73 -3.10 44.92
C GLU A 649 37.38 -3.89 46.06
N HIS A 650 36.65 -4.86 46.62
CA HIS A 650 37.20 -5.75 47.65
C HIS A 650 38.33 -6.63 47.09
N GLU A 651 38.11 -7.28 45.94
CA GLU A 651 39.14 -8.07 45.24
C GLU A 651 40.39 -7.22 44.96
N ALA A 652 40.21 -6.01 44.40
CA ALA A 652 41.31 -5.09 44.15
C ALA A 652 42.09 -4.73 45.43
N LYS A 653 41.39 -4.52 46.55
CA LYS A 653 42.03 -4.21 47.84
C LYS A 653 42.84 -5.39 48.38
N VAL A 654 42.30 -6.61 48.29
CA VAL A 654 43.01 -7.83 48.73
C VAL A 654 44.27 -8.05 47.89
N ALA A 655 44.13 -7.95 46.56
CA ALA A 655 45.24 -8.09 45.63
C ALA A 655 46.33 -7.01 45.86
N HIS A 656 45.92 -5.77 46.14
CA HIS A 656 46.83 -4.68 46.49
C HIS A 656 47.62 -4.96 47.76
N GLU A 657 46.96 -5.37 48.85
CA GLU A 657 47.63 -5.70 50.11
C GLU A 657 48.61 -6.86 49.92
N LEU A 658 48.23 -7.91 49.19
CA LEU A 658 49.12 -9.04 48.90
C LEU A 658 50.35 -8.59 48.09
N ALA A 659 50.12 -7.82 47.02
CA ALA A 659 51.20 -7.28 46.20
C ALA A 659 52.12 -6.37 47.03
N LEU A 660 51.58 -5.53 47.91
CA LEU A 660 52.36 -4.63 48.76
C LEU A 660 53.19 -5.39 49.81
N ARG A 661 52.63 -6.41 50.46
CA ARG A 661 53.33 -7.19 51.49
C ARG A 661 54.47 -8.03 50.92
N LEU A 662 54.29 -8.54 49.71
CA LEU A 662 55.36 -9.21 48.96
C LEU A 662 56.30 -8.19 48.28
N ARG A 663 55.84 -6.95 48.05
CA ARG A 663 56.66 -5.83 47.58
C ARG A 663 57.38 -5.16 48.75
N ALA A 664 58.33 -5.88 49.27
CA ALA A 664 59.50 -5.33 49.90
C ALA A 664 60.53 -6.43 49.83
N ASN A 665 61.79 -6.07 49.64
CA ASN A 665 62.91 -6.97 49.89
C ASN A 665 62.97 -7.39 51.39
N ALA A 666 61.85 -7.50 52.10
CA ALA A 666 61.74 -7.84 53.50
C ALA A 666 61.45 -9.33 53.67
N PHE A 667 60.46 -9.90 52.97
CA PHE A 667 60.11 -11.31 53.17
C PHE A 667 61.18 -12.26 52.62
N GLU A 668 61.61 -12.06 51.37
CA GLU A 668 62.70 -12.86 50.78
C GLU A 668 64.03 -12.67 51.54
N ARG A 669 64.38 -11.43 51.94
CA ARG A 669 65.59 -11.19 52.77
C ARG A 669 65.48 -11.83 54.14
N TRP A 670 64.32 -11.73 54.79
CA TRP A 670 64.09 -12.33 56.09
C TRP A 670 64.20 -13.86 55.98
N LEU A 671 63.56 -14.46 54.97
CA LEU A 671 63.65 -15.89 54.71
C LEU A 671 65.09 -16.35 54.46
N CYS A 672 65.85 -15.62 53.64
CA CYS A 672 67.26 -15.91 53.39
C CYS A 672 68.14 -15.71 54.63
N ALA A 673 67.84 -14.70 55.46
CA ALA A 673 68.59 -14.46 56.70
C ALA A 673 68.39 -15.59 57.72
N GLU A 674 67.15 -16.05 57.89
CA GLU A 674 66.83 -17.22 58.72
C GLU A 674 67.51 -18.48 58.18
N ALA A 675 67.46 -18.71 56.87
CA ALA A 675 68.14 -19.85 56.25
C ALA A 675 69.66 -19.81 56.42
N LEU A 676 70.28 -18.63 56.28
CA LEU A 676 71.71 -18.44 56.52
C LEU A 676 72.08 -18.76 57.98
N ALA A 677 71.24 -18.36 58.94
CA ALA A 677 71.47 -18.63 60.35
C ALA A 677 71.44 -20.15 60.66
N VAL A 678 70.46 -20.87 60.13
CA VAL A 678 70.38 -22.34 60.24
C VAL A 678 71.60 -23.01 59.60
N LEU A 679 72.01 -22.53 58.43
CA LEU A 679 73.16 -23.07 57.70
C LEU A 679 74.47 -22.88 58.46
N VAL A 680 74.72 -21.68 58.99
CA VAL A 680 75.94 -21.41 59.77
C VAL A 680 75.97 -22.20 61.07
N ALA A 681 74.82 -22.38 61.73
CA ALA A 681 74.72 -23.23 62.91
C ALA A 681 75.11 -24.69 62.60
N THR A 682 74.58 -25.26 61.50
CA THR A 682 74.89 -26.63 61.06
C THR A 682 76.37 -26.77 60.67
N ALA A 683 76.91 -25.78 59.97
CA ALA A 683 78.32 -25.73 59.60
C ALA A 683 79.22 -25.61 60.84
N SER A 684 78.78 -24.88 61.86
CA SER A 684 79.51 -24.74 63.12
C SER A 684 79.66 -26.06 63.86
N GLU A 685 78.61 -26.88 63.93
CA GLU A 685 78.66 -28.21 64.53
C GLU A 685 79.69 -29.10 63.82
N THR A 686 79.66 -29.11 62.49
CA THR A 686 80.60 -29.88 61.66
C THR A 686 82.04 -29.36 61.83
N LEU A 687 82.24 -28.04 61.88
CA LEU A 687 83.56 -27.43 62.07
C LEU A 687 84.14 -27.78 63.43
N ARG A 688 83.31 -27.78 64.48
CA ARG A 688 83.74 -28.13 65.84
C ARG A 688 84.23 -29.56 65.90
N GLU A 689 83.60 -30.49 65.19
CA GLU A 689 84.09 -31.87 65.07
C GLU A 689 85.39 -31.96 64.26
N LEU A 690 85.47 -31.28 63.11
CA LEU A 690 86.64 -31.31 62.23
C LEU A 690 87.90 -30.68 62.87
N SER A 691 87.71 -29.74 63.79
CA SER A 691 88.78 -28.98 64.46
C SER A 691 89.06 -29.44 65.89
N ASP A 692 88.56 -30.62 66.29
CA ASP A 692 88.70 -31.17 67.65
C ASP A 692 88.27 -30.16 68.75
N GLY A 693 87.20 -29.42 68.47
CA GLY A 693 86.62 -28.42 69.36
C GLY A 693 87.19 -27.01 69.25
N GLN A 694 88.21 -26.77 68.42
CA GLN A 694 88.92 -25.49 68.39
C GLN A 694 88.13 -24.35 67.75
N TYR A 695 87.39 -24.61 66.67
CA TYR A 695 86.73 -23.56 65.88
C TYR A 695 85.22 -23.75 65.79
N GLU A 696 84.50 -22.62 65.77
CA GLU A 696 83.05 -22.56 65.55
C GLU A 696 82.71 -21.38 64.64
N LEU A 697 81.68 -21.53 63.80
CA LEU A 697 81.19 -20.46 62.93
C LEU A 697 80.06 -19.69 63.60
N ALA A 698 80.07 -18.37 63.45
CA ALA A 698 79.00 -17.49 63.91
C ALA A 698 78.70 -16.42 62.86
N LEU A 699 77.50 -15.84 62.92
CA LEU A 699 77.15 -14.66 62.14
C LEU A 699 77.36 -13.40 62.96
N ALA A 700 77.96 -12.37 62.37
CA ALA A 700 78.09 -11.07 62.99
C ALA A 700 76.72 -10.37 63.09
N ASP A 701 76.32 -9.96 64.30
CA ASP A 701 74.99 -9.41 64.62
C ASP A 701 74.56 -8.20 63.77
N ARG A 702 75.52 -7.44 63.21
CA ARG A 702 75.25 -6.19 62.47
C ARG A 702 75.42 -6.30 60.96
N THR A 703 76.32 -7.15 60.48
CA THR A 703 76.67 -7.23 59.05
C THR A 703 76.22 -8.53 58.40
N GLY A 704 75.92 -9.57 59.20
CA GLY A 704 75.63 -10.91 58.68
C GLY A 704 76.86 -11.58 58.06
N ASP A 705 78.07 -11.12 58.36
CA ASP A 705 79.32 -11.76 57.93
C ASP A 705 79.62 -12.99 58.77
N ILE A 706 80.27 -13.99 58.15
CA ILE A 706 80.69 -15.20 58.85
C ILE A 706 81.97 -14.91 59.63
N GLU A 707 81.90 -15.09 60.93
CA GLU A 707 83.01 -15.00 61.88
C GLU A 707 83.36 -16.39 62.39
N VAL A 708 84.61 -16.54 62.84
CA VAL A 708 85.11 -17.76 63.48
C VAL A 708 85.38 -17.43 64.94
N ILE A 709 84.87 -18.28 65.83
CA ILE A 709 85.14 -18.28 67.26
C ILE A 709 86.28 -19.27 67.50
N ASP A 710 87.42 -18.78 67.99
CA ASP A 710 88.59 -19.59 68.33
C ASP A 710 88.58 -19.90 69.84
N HIS A 711 88.29 -21.15 70.19
CA HIS A 711 88.21 -21.61 71.58
C HIS A 711 89.58 -21.82 72.22
N ALA A 712 90.64 -21.98 71.43
CA ALA A 712 92.01 -22.02 71.95
C ALA A 712 92.49 -20.65 72.43
N GLU A 713 91.96 -19.56 71.84
CA GLU A 713 92.22 -18.17 72.25
C GLU A 713 91.07 -17.56 73.08
N ALA A 714 90.57 -18.32 74.08
CA ALA A 714 89.53 -17.87 75.01
C ALA A 714 88.23 -17.37 74.36
N GLY A 715 87.86 -17.92 73.20
CA GLY A 715 86.65 -17.57 72.47
C GLY A 715 86.76 -16.30 71.63
N LEU A 716 87.97 -15.94 71.19
CA LEU A 716 88.20 -14.78 70.32
C LEU A 716 87.38 -14.90 69.03
N ARG A 717 86.56 -13.88 68.74
CA ARG A 717 85.85 -13.76 67.46
C ARG A 717 86.71 -13.01 66.47
N ARG A 718 86.96 -13.62 65.30
CA ARG A 718 87.73 -13.01 64.21
C ARG A 718 87.07 -13.28 62.86
N SER A 719 87.39 -12.44 61.88
CA SER A 719 86.91 -12.64 60.53
C SER A 719 87.41 -13.98 59.98
N ALA A 720 86.56 -14.71 59.27
CA ALA A 720 86.96 -15.94 58.60
C ALA A 720 88.11 -15.73 57.57
N ARG A 721 88.40 -14.48 57.18
CA ARG A 721 89.53 -14.11 56.31
C ARG A 721 90.90 -14.20 56.97
N THR A 722 90.97 -14.30 58.30
CA THR A 722 92.25 -14.37 59.05
C THR A 722 92.69 -15.79 59.35
N LEU A 723 91.97 -16.81 58.86
CA LEU A 723 92.29 -18.22 59.06
C LEU A 723 93.55 -18.64 58.30
N SER A 724 94.30 -19.60 58.85
CA SER A 724 95.41 -20.24 58.15
C SER A 724 94.93 -21.14 57.01
N GLY A 725 95.83 -21.65 56.17
CA GLY A 725 95.48 -22.50 55.03
C GLY A 725 94.72 -23.78 55.41
N GLY A 726 95.09 -24.43 56.51
CA GLY A 726 94.40 -25.63 57.03
C GLY A 726 93.08 -25.31 57.73
N GLU A 727 93.02 -24.21 58.47
CA GLU A 727 91.79 -23.75 59.16
C GLU A 727 90.71 -23.32 58.16
N THR A 728 91.12 -22.58 57.13
CA THR A 728 90.23 -22.16 56.04
C THR A 728 89.66 -23.38 55.33
N PHE A 729 90.45 -24.44 55.19
CA PHE A 729 90.00 -25.70 54.60
C PHE A 729 88.93 -26.38 55.46
N GLN A 730 89.13 -26.51 56.77
CA GLN A 730 88.12 -27.09 57.68
C GLN A 730 86.82 -26.27 57.71
N ALA A 731 86.93 -24.94 57.80
CA ALA A 731 85.77 -24.04 57.82
C ALA A 731 84.97 -24.07 56.52
N ALA A 732 85.65 -24.06 55.37
CA ALA A 732 85.01 -24.19 54.06
C ALA A 732 84.37 -25.56 53.86
N LEU A 733 85.03 -26.64 54.28
CA LEU A 733 84.50 -28.01 54.19
C LEU A 733 83.23 -28.15 55.02
N ALA A 734 83.24 -27.69 56.28
CA ALA A 734 82.08 -27.71 57.15
C ALA A 734 80.88 -26.94 56.55
N LEU A 735 81.16 -25.80 55.93
CA LEU A 735 80.16 -24.96 55.30
C LEU A 735 79.60 -25.56 54.01
N ALA A 736 80.44 -26.18 53.17
CA ALA A 736 80.01 -26.91 51.98
C ALA A 736 79.15 -28.14 52.32
N LEU A 737 79.51 -28.87 53.38
CA LEU A 737 78.72 -30.00 53.89
C LEU A 737 77.37 -29.54 54.43
N ALA A 738 77.32 -28.45 55.19
CA ALA A 738 76.09 -27.85 55.70
C ALA A 738 75.20 -27.27 54.58
N LEU A 739 75.80 -26.69 53.54
CA LEU A 739 75.09 -26.18 52.37
C LEU A 739 74.47 -27.31 51.56
N SER A 740 75.21 -28.39 51.30
CA SER A 740 74.61 -29.62 50.77
C SER A 740 73.55 -30.18 51.73
N GLY A 741 73.72 -29.98 53.05
CA GLY A 741 72.79 -30.25 54.16
C GLY A 741 71.40 -29.63 54.00
N ALA A 742 71.39 -28.31 53.90
CA ALA A 742 70.20 -27.48 53.98
C ALA A 742 69.37 -27.46 52.67
N VAL A 743 69.96 -27.92 51.56
CA VAL A 743 69.32 -27.90 50.24
C VAL A 743 68.52 -29.19 50.05
N ALA A 744 67.23 -29.12 50.35
CA ALA A 744 66.37 -30.29 50.47
C ALA A 744 66.03 -31.03 49.16
N LYS A 745 66.48 -30.60 47.97
CA LYS A 745 65.94 -31.14 46.70
C LYS A 745 66.89 -31.37 45.51
N SER A 746 68.15 -30.96 45.54
CA SER A 746 68.92 -30.91 44.27
C SER A 746 70.41 -31.30 44.31
N LEU A 747 71.04 -31.54 45.46
CA LEU A 747 72.49 -31.77 45.55
C LEU A 747 72.87 -33.05 46.31
N ASP A 748 72.95 -34.16 45.58
CA ASP A 748 73.26 -35.49 46.12
C ASP A 748 74.72 -35.91 45.91
N SER A 749 75.57 -35.00 45.41
CA SER A 749 77.00 -35.25 45.24
C SER A 749 77.87 -34.06 45.63
N ILE A 750 79.07 -34.35 46.16
CA ILE A 750 80.12 -33.37 46.46
C ILE A 750 81.46 -33.94 46.01
N PHE A 751 82.25 -33.13 45.30
CA PHE A 751 83.59 -33.43 44.84
C PHE A 751 84.59 -32.48 45.48
N LEU A 752 85.57 -33.03 46.19
CA LEU A 752 86.58 -32.28 46.94
C LEU A 752 87.94 -32.43 46.22
N ASP A 753 88.40 -31.38 45.53
CA ASP A 753 89.67 -31.39 44.78
C ASP A 753 90.84 -30.77 45.56
N GLU A 754 91.54 -31.61 46.35
CA GLU A 754 92.80 -31.35 47.08
C GLU A 754 92.88 -30.11 48.04
N GLY A 755 93.62 -30.31 49.14
CA GLY A 755 93.73 -29.40 50.31
C GLY A 755 94.16 -30.14 51.57
N PHE A 756 94.03 -31.48 51.55
CA PHE A 756 94.47 -32.38 52.62
C PHE A 756 96.00 -32.39 52.84
N GLY A 757 96.80 -32.00 51.83
CA GLY A 757 98.26 -31.99 51.93
C GLY A 757 98.83 -30.85 52.80
N THR A 758 98.03 -29.83 53.12
CA THR A 758 98.41 -28.76 54.05
C THR A 758 98.00 -29.05 55.50
N LEU A 759 97.32 -30.18 55.74
CA LEU A 759 96.92 -30.61 57.08
C LEU A 759 98.05 -31.43 57.72
N ASP A 760 98.19 -31.30 59.04
CA ASP A 760 99.04 -32.20 59.80
C ASP A 760 98.41 -33.61 59.88
N PRO A 761 99.19 -34.67 60.18
CA PRO A 761 98.69 -36.04 60.21
C PRO A 761 97.53 -36.29 61.18
N ALA A 762 97.44 -35.56 62.30
CA ALA A 762 96.36 -35.76 63.28
C ALA A 762 95.06 -35.14 62.75
N THR A 763 95.12 -33.92 62.21
CA THR A 763 93.96 -33.27 61.58
C THR A 763 93.45 -34.06 60.37
N LEU A 764 94.35 -34.63 59.56
CA LEU A 764 93.98 -35.46 58.41
C LEU A 764 93.19 -36.71 58.82
N ASP A 765 93.53 -37.32 59.96
CA ASP A 765 92.84 -38.49 60.49
C ASP A 765 91.41 -38.15 60.98
N THR A 766 91.25 -37.02 61.66
CA THR A 766 89.93 -36.49 62.09
C THR A 766 89.03 -36.17 60.89
N VAL A 767 89.58 -35.50 59.88
CA VAL A 767 88.85 -35.18 58.64
C VAL A 767 88.43 -36.45 57.90
N ALA A 768 89.33 -37.42 57.76
CA ALA A 768 89.03 -38.69 57.10
C ALA A 768 87.92 -39.47 57.82
N THR A 769 87.97 -39.55 59.15
CA THR A 769 86.94 -40.22 59.98
C THR A 769 85.58 -39.52 59.87
N THR A 770 85.57 -38.19 59.81
CA THR A 770 84.35 -37.40 59.64
C THR A 770 83.74 -37.62 58.26
N LEU A 771 84.55 -37.63 57.21
CA LEU A 771 84.11 -37.91 55.83
C LEU A 771 83.56 -39.32 55.67
N GLU A 772 84.19 -40.33 56.30
CA GLU A 772 83.66 -41.71 56.34
C GLU A 772 82.29 -41.79 56.99
N ARG A 773 82.13 -41.16 58.17
CA ARG A 773 80.85 -41.14 58.90
C ARG A 773 79.75 -40.44 58.10
N LEU A 774 80.10 -39.33 57.44
CA LEU A 774 79.17 -38.59 56.58
C LEU A 774 78.78 -39.38 55.34
N ALA A 775 79.72 -40.10 54.73
CA ALA A 775 79.45 -40.95 53.57
C ALA A 775 78.68 -42.24 53.92
N ALA A 776 78.74 -42.69 55.18
CA ALA A 776 77.94 -43.82 55.66
C ALA A 776 76.44 -43.49 55.80
N GLY A 777 76.07 -42.21 55.86
CA GLY A 777 74.68 -41.77 55.68
C GLY A 777 74.31 -41.87 54.20
N GLN A 778 73.40 -42.79 53.85
CA GLN A 778 73.08 -43.24 52.48
C GLN A 778 72.53 -42.17 51.50
N ASP A 779 72.51 -40.90 51.86
CA ASP A 779 71.83 -39.85 51.10
C ASP A 779 72.76 -39.06 50.17
N ARG A 780 74.10 -39.31 50.15
CA ARG A 780 75.07 -38.46 49.44
C ARG A 780 76.28 -39.20 48.86
N MET A 781 76.69 -38.79 47.67
CA MET A 781 77.92 -39.21 47.01
C MET A 781 79.07 -38.24 47.33
N ILE A 782 80.15 -38.73 47.96
CA ILE A 782 81.36 -37.95 48.27
C ILE A 782 82.52 -38.47 47.43
N GLY A 783 83.04 -37.61 46.55
CA GLY A 783 84.22 -37.87 45.72
C GLY A 783 85.43 -37.09 46.20
N LEU A 784 86.50 -37.78 46.56
CA LEU A 784 87.77 -37.16 46.99
C LEU A 784 88.80 -37.20 45.87
N VAL A 785 89.44 -36.08 45.55
CA VAL A 785 90.66 -36.08 44.73
C VAL A 785 91.84 -35.89 45.66
N THR A 786 92.74 -36.89 45.71
CA THR A 786 93.89 -36.84 46.62
C THR A 786 95.11 -37.55 46.04
N HIS A 787 96.29 -37.02 46.37
CA HIS A 787 97.59 -37.68 46.19
C HIS A 787 98.16 -38.21 47.51
N VAL A 788 97.47 -38.01 48.64
CA VAL A 788 97.90 -38.44 49.97
C VAL A 788 97.53 -39.92 50.17
N PRO A 789 98.50 -40.84 50.30
CA PRO A 789 98.23 -42.27 50.42
C PRO A 789 97.37 -42.63 51.63
N ALA A 790 97.61 -41.97 52.77
CA ALA A 790 96.90 -42.21 54.03
C ALA A 790 95.38 -41.98 53.93
N LEU A 791 94.96 -41.00 53.12
CA LEU A 791 93.54 -40.73 52.87
C LEU A 791 92.98 -41.70 51.83
N ALA A 792 93.73 -41.97 50.76
CA ALA A 792 93.32 -42.91 49.71
C ALA A 792 93.08 -44.32 50.24
N GLU A 793 93.90 -44.80 51.19
CA GLU A 793 93.78 -46.14 51.78
C GLU A 793 92.50 -46.34 52.62
N ARG A 794 91.92 -45.25 53.11
CA ARG A 794 90.72 -45.25 53.95
C ARG A 794 89.41 -45.27 53.15
N VAL A 795 89.48 -44.97 51.84
CA VAL A 795 88.29 -44.95 50.97
C VAL A 795 88.05 -46.32 50.34
N PRO A 796 86.80 -46.84 50.36
CA PRO A 796 86.47 -48.20 49.91
C PRO A 796 86.59 -48.39 48.39
N VAL A 797 86.19 -47.38 47.61
CA VAL A 797 86.30 -47.39 46.15
C VAL A 797 87.34 -46.37 45.69
N ARG A 798 88.26 -46.79 44.82
CA ARG A 798 89.33 -45.94 44.30
C ARG A 798 89.34 -46.00 42.78
N PHE A 799 89.51 -44.85 42.16
CA PHE A 799 89.79 -44.71 40.74
C PHE A 799 91.25 -44.31 40.60
N GLU A 800 92.08 -45.30 40.31
CA GLU A 800 93.52 -45.12 40.09
C GLU A 800 93.73 -44.51 38.70
N VAL A 801 94.17 -43.26 38.68
CA VAL A 801 94.51 -42.50 37.49
C VAL A 801 96.02 -42.57 37.28
N SER A 802 96.43 -43.22 36.21
CA SER A 802 97.84 -43.32 35.80
C SER A 802 98.04 -42.61 34.47
N ARG A 803 99.28 -42.23 34.16
CA ARG A 803 99.63 -41.58 32.90
C ARG A 803 100.83 -42.25 32.27
N ASP A 804 100.68 -42.61 30.99
CA ASP A 804 101.75 -43.18 30.18
C ASP A 804 102.02 -42.32 28.93
N GLY A 805 102.84 -42.82 27.99
CA GLY A 805 103.14 -42.13 26.73
C GLY A 805 101.93 -41.97 25.79
N LYS A 806 100.86 -42.75 25.99
CA LYS A 806 99.63 -42.72 25.20
C LYS A 806 98.56 -41.82 25.80
N GLY A 807 98.58 -41.54 27.10
CA GLY A 807 97.65 -40.61 27.73
C GLY A 807 97.42 -40.92 29.20
N SER A 808 96.37 -40.33 29.77
CA SER A 808 95.84 -40.70 31.08
C SER A 808 94.89 -41.90 30.95
N HIS A 809 94.98 -42.83 31.91
CA HIS A 809 94.15 -44.02 32.03
C HIS A 809 93.55 -44.07 33.42
N VAL A 810 92.32 -44.58 33.56
CA VAL A 810 91.67 -44.78 34.85
C VAL A 810 91.34 -46.25 35.04
N ARG A 811 91.59 -46.76 36.24
CA ARG A 811 91.22 -48.11 36.65
C ARG A 811 90.49 -48.04 37.98
N LYS A 812 89.31 -48.65 38.06
CA LYS A 812 88.59 -48.81 39.32
C LYS A 812 89.23 -49.95 40.13
N SER A 813 89.56 -49.69 41.39
CA SER A 813 90.09 -50.65 42.36
C SER A 813 89.29 -50.53 43.68
N GLY A 814 89.02 -51.66 44.33
CA GLY A 814 88.17 -51.73 45.52
C GLY A 814 86.89 -52.56 45.32
N ILE A 815 86.23 -52.92 46.42
CA ILE A 815 84.95 -53.64 46.44
C ILE A 815 83.89 -52.63 46.89
N ALA A 816 82.80 -52.49 46.13
CA ALA A 816 81.63 -51.74 46.58
C ALA A 816 81.08 -52.42 47.85
N LEU A 817 80.95 -51.67 48.95
CA LEU A 817 80.37 -52.16 50.21
C LEU A 817 78.86 -52.26 50.09
#